data_AF-A0A8C4PLT4-F1
#
_entry.id   AF-A0A8C4PLT4-F1
#
_cell.length_a   1.000
_cell.length_b   1.000
_cell.length_c   1.000
_cell.angle_alpha   90.00
_cell.angle_beta   90.00
_cell.angle_gamma   90.00
#
_symmetry.space_group_name_H-M   'P 1'
#
loop_
_entity.id
_entity.type
_entity.pdbx_description
1 polymer ?
#
loop_
_entity_poly.entity_id
_entity_poly.type
_entity_poly.pdbx_seq_one_letter_code
_entity_poly.pdbx_strand_id
1 'polypeptide(L)'
;MPALPLDQLQITHKDLKTGKLRTSPALVIFDETLQKCLDSYLHYVPRKFDEWVAPAPEVVDMQKRLHRSVFLTFLRMSTHKESKEHFISPSAFGEILYNNFLFDIPKILDLCVLFGKGNSPLLQKMIGNIFLQQPSYYNDLDETMPTILQVFSNILQHCGLQGDGANATPQKLEERGRLTPSDMPLLELKDIVLYLCDTCTTLWAFLEIFPLACQTFQKHDFCYRLASFYEIAVPELESAIKKRRLEDSKLLGDLWQRLSHSRKKLLEIFHILINQICLLPVLESSCDNIQGFIEEFLQIFSSLLQEKRFLRDYDALFPVADDVSLLQQASSVLDETRTTYILQAVESAWEGVDRRKAADAKDPPVAGDPNGVVVTAEPVSGMASHPENSEEEECMGAAAALGAPVGGVELDSLISQVKDLLPDLGEGFILACLEHYSYDPEQVINNILEERLAPALSQLDRSLDRQVKPDPTPLLTARHNVFQNDEFDVFSRDSVDLSRVHKGRRKEGSTRSLLNDKREVAAQRRRYEQYSVVVEEVPLQPGEGMPYHGDDYEDEYDDTYDGNQVGANDADSDDELISRRPFTIPQVLRTKVPREGQEEDDDEEEEVAEDEAPKPDHFVQDPAVLREKAEARRMAFLARKGYRHDSSTAVAGSPRGHGQSRETTQERRKKEANKATRANHNRRTMADRKRSKGMIPS
;
A
#
# COMPACT_ATOMS: atom_id res chain seq x y z
N MET A 1 6.39 33.68 -24.47
CA MET A 1 7.51 33.45 -23.55
C MET A 1 8.51 32.55 -24.27
N PRO A 2 9.78 32.93 -24.44
CA PRO A 2 10.79 32.07 -25.04
C PRO A 2 11.08 30.85 -24.15
N ALA A 3 11.65 29.80 -24.73
CA ALA A 3 12.06 28.62 -23.98
C ALA A 3 13.23 28.97 -23.05
N LEU A 4 13.00 28.92 -21.74
CA LEU A 4 14.03 29.11 -20.72
C LEU A 4 14.67 27.75 -20.38
N PRO A 5 15.99 27.67 -20.17
CA PRO A 5 16.68 26.46 -19.69
C PRO A 5 16.10 25.97 -18.36
N LEU A 6 16.20 24.67 -18.07
CA LEU A 6 15.73 24.10 -16.79
C LEU A 6 16.39 24.79 -15.58
N ASP A 7 17.66 25.21 -15.72
CA ASP A 7 18.43 25.91 -14.69
C ASP A 7 17.79 27.25 -14.24
N GLN A 8 16.90 27.84 -15.05
CA GLN A 8 16.22 29.10 -14.75
C GLN A 8 14.81 28.91 -14.15
N LEU A 9 14.39 27.68 -13.84
CA LEU A 9 13.19 27.39 -13.04
C LEU A 9 13.47 27.42 -11.53
N GLN A 10 14.45 28.21 -11.09
CA GLN A 10 14.57 28.63 -9.69
C GLN A 10 13.47 29.65 -9.35
N ILE A 11 12.24 29.16 -9.09
CA ILE A 11 11.21 29.94 -8.39
C ILE A 11 11.68 30.10 -6.93
N THR A 12 12.61 31.03 -6.73
CA THR A 12 13.11 31.43 -5.42
C THR A 12 12.22 32.56 -4.92
N HIS A 13 11.17 32.20 -4.18
CA HIS A 13 10.41 33.22 -3.47
C HIS A 13 11.28 33.82 -2.36
N LYS A 14 11.34 35.15 -2.36
CA LYS A 14 11.97 35.93 -1.29
C LYS A 14 10.97 36.01 -0.15
N ASP A 15 11.32 35.41 0.98
CA ASP A 15 10.50 35.39 2.18
C ASP A 15 10.26 36.83 2.67
N LEU A 16 9.00 37.28 2.72
CA LEU A 16 8.63 38.65 3.08
C LEU A 16 9.00 39.02 4.53
N LYS A 17 9.20 38.03 5.42
CA LYS A 17 9.59 38.24 6.82
C LYS A 17 11.10 38.14 7.03
N THR A 18 11.81 37.30 6.26
CA THR A 18 13.24 37.02 6.51
C THR A 18 14.19 37.47 5.40
N GLY A 19 13.68 37.90 4.24
CA GLY A 19 14.45 38.40 3.11
C GLY A 19 15.31 37.36 2.37
N LYS A 20 15.36 36.11 2.86
CA LYS A 20 16.14 35.00 2.29
C LYS A 20 15.42 34.39 1.08
N LEU A 21 16.21 33.92 0.13
CA LEU A 21 15.74 33.13 -1.01
C LEU A 21 15.47 31.70 -0.52
N ARG A 22 14.21 31.25 -0.59
CA ARG A 22 13.88 29.83 -0.35
C ARG A 22 14.01 29.03 -1.65
N THR A 23 14.66 27.88 -1.59
CA THR A 23 14.65 26.88 -2.68
C THR A 23 13.33 26.11 -2.66
N SER A 24 12.88 25.64 -3.83
CA SER A 24 11.55 25.05 -4.01
C SER A 24 11.22 23.82 -3.16
N PRO A 25 12.16 22.93 -2.74
CA PRO A 25 11.79 21.77 -1.91
C PRO A 25 11.15 22.18 -0.58
N ALA A 26 11.65 23.25 0.04
CA ALA A 26 11.07 23.77 1.28
C ALA A 26 9.67 24.37 1.06
N LEU A 27 9.38 24.94 -0.11
CA LEU A 27 8.06 25.50 -0.38
C LEU A 27 7.03 24.39 -0.65
N VAL A 28 7.41 23.37 -1.43
CA VAL A 28 6.57 22.20 -1.74
C VAL A 28 6.16 21.40 -0.50
N ILE A 29 7.06 21.30 0.50
CA ILE A 29 6.86 20.52 1.73
C ILE A 29 6.06 21.30 2.78
N PHE A 30 6.33 22.60 2.96
CA PHE A 30 5.76 23.39 4.06
C PHE A 30 4.60 24.30 3.66
N ASP A 31 4.24 24.40 2.38
CA ASP A 31 3.11 25.20 1.90
C ASP A 31 1.93 24.31 1.45
N GLU A 32 1.00 24.07 2.36
CA GLU A 32 -0.25 23.34 2.06
C GLU A 32 -1.08 24.01 0.95
N THR A 33 -0.97 25.34 0.78
CA THR A 33 -1.78 26.06 -0.21
C THR A 33 -1.31 25.73 -1.63
N LEU A 34 -0.01 25.48 -1.81
CA LEU A 34 0.54 24.98 -3.07
C LEU A 34 0.01 23.58 -3.40
N GLN A 35 -0.01 22.65 -2.44
CA GLN A 35 -0.57 21.31 -2.67
C GLN A 35 -2.05 21.37 -3.03
N LYS A 36 -2.85 22.11 -2.25
CA LYS A 36 -4.28 22.32 -2.51
C LYS A 36 -4.52 22.97 -3.89
N CYS A 37 -3.65 23.87 -4.33
CA CYS A 37 -3.71 24.47 -5.66
C CYS A 37 -3.38 23.48 -6.79
N LEU A 38 -2.37 22.63 -6.62
CA LEU A 38 -1.99 21.61 -7.61
C LEU A 38 -3.08 20.52 -7.73
N ASP A 39 -3.61 20.07 -6.60
CA ASP A 39 -4.69 19.10 -6.51
C ASP A 39 -5.99 19.63 -7.16
N SER A 40 -6.38 20.86 -6.82
CA SER A 40 -7.51 21.55 -7.46
C SER A 40 -7.32 21.68 -8.98
N TYR A 41 -6.09 21.88 -9.47
CA TYR A 41 -5.84 21.93 -10.91
C TYR A 41 -5.99 20.56 -11.55
N LEU A 42 -5.39 19.49 -10.98
CA LEU A 42 -5.50 18.13 -11.53
C LEU A 42 -6.98 17.68 -11.56
N HIS A 43 -7.71 17.91 -10.48
CA HIS A 43 -9.08 17.46 -10.35
C HIS A 43 -10.05 18.20 -11.28
N TYR A 44 -9.94 19.53 -11.43
CA TYR A 44 -10.93 20.36 -12.15
C TYR A 44 -10.52 20.82 -13.56
N VAL A 45 -9.30 20.56 -14.04
CA VAL A 45 -8.93 20.93 -15.42
C VAL A 45 -9.76 20.11 -16.43
N PRO A 46 -10.34 20.74 -17.48
CA PRO A 46 -11.08 19.99 -18.50
C PRO A 46 -10.11 19.11 -19.29
N ARG A 47 -10.48 17.82 -19.42
CA ARG A 47 -9.74 16.81 -20.19
C ARG A 47 -9.99 17.04 -21.69
N LYS A 48 -9.06 16.56 -22.53
CA LYS A 48 -9.11 16.77 -23.99
C LYS A 48 -10.29 16.07 -24.68
N PHE A 49 -10.94 15.12 -24.01
CA PHE A 49 -12.11 14.39 -24.50
C PHE A 49 -13.43 14.93 -23.94
N ASP A 50 -13.42 15.90 -23.03
CA ASP A 50 -14.64 16.50 -22.49
C ASP A 50 -15.40 17.31 -23.55
N GLU A 51 -16.63 17.72 -23.24
CA GLU A 51 -17.45 18.54 -24.14
C GLU A 51 -16.84 19.95 -24.27
N TRP A 52 -16.06 20.15 -25.35
CA TRP A 52 -15.24 21.35 -25.53
C TRP A 52 -16.01 22.51 -26.20
N VAL A 53 -16.44 23.48 -25.40
CA VAL A 53 -16.86 24.80 -25.90
C VAL A 53 -15.59 25.63 -26.16
N ALA A 54 -15.40 26.08 -27.41
CA ALA A 54 -14.21 26.83 -27.81
C ALA A 54 -14.02 28.11 -26.96
N PRO A 55 -12.99 28.19 -26.10
CA PRO A 55 -12.78 29.36 -25.24
C PRO A 55 -12.21 30.54 -26.04
N ALA A 56 -12.26 31.74 -25.45
CA ALA A 56 -11.51 32.88 -25.96
C ALA A 56 -10.00 32.55 -26.06
N PRO A 57 -9.26 33.05 -27.07
CA PRO A 57 -7.84 32.72 -27.26
C PRO A 57 -6.97 32.97 -26.01
N GLU A 58 -7.27 34.01 -25.25
CA GLU A 58 -6.58 34.36 -24.00
C GLU A 58 -6.69 33.26 -22.93
N VAL A 59 -7.86 32.61 -22.83
CA VAL A 59 -8.10 31.50 -21.91
C VAL A 59 -7.32 30.27 -22.35
N VAL A 60 -7.32 29.97 -23.66
CA VAL A 60 -6.55 28.86 -24.24
C VAL A 60 -5.04 29.04 -23.98
N ASP A 61 -4.50 30.25 -24.15
CA ASP A 61 -3.09 30.53 -23.92
C ASP A 61 -2.71 30.66 -22.43
N MET A 62 -3.66 30.97 -21.55
CA MET A 62 -3.46 30.80 -20.10
C MET A 62 -3.45 29.32 -19.72
N GLN A 63 -4.40 28.53 -20.20
CA GLN A 63 -4.49 27.10 -19.90
C GLN A 63 -3.23 26.34 -20.38
N LYS A 64 -2.70 26.65 -21.58
CA LYS A 64 -1.41 26.10 -22.05
C LYS A 64 -0.25 26.43 -21.09
N ARG A 65 -0.21 27.65 -20.55
CA ARG A 65 0.82 28.07 -19.57
C ARG A 65 0.67 27.32 -18.25
N LEU A 66 -0.54 27.20 -17.72
CA LEU A 66 -0.83 26.44 -16.50
C LEU A 66 -0.47 24.95 -16.69
N HIS A 67 -0.94 24.33 -17.77
CA HIS A 67 -0.66 22.93 -18.11
C HIS A 67 0.86 22.65 -18.18
N ARG A 68 1.63 23.51 -18.85
CA ARG A 68 3.10 23.42 -18.87
C ARG A 68 3.71 23.61 -17.48
N SER A 69 3.24 24.58 -16.70
CA SER A 69 3.80 24.90 -15.38
C SER A 69 3.56 23.79 -14.36
N VAL A 70 2.34 23.23 -14.33
CA VAL A 70 1.96 22.14 -13.43
C VAL A 70 2.76 20.89 -13.76
N PHE A 71 2.87 20.51 -15.04
CA PHE A 71 3.70 19.38 -15.47
C PHE A 71 5.16 19.52 -15.01
N LEU A 72 5.77 20.69 -15.20
CA LEU A 72 7.16 20.93 -14.79
C LEU A 72 7.33 20.95 -13.26
N THR A 73 6.29 21.34 -12.52
CA THR A 73 6.27 21.26 -11.05
C THR A 73 6.29 19.81 -10.60
N PHE A 74 5.37 18.96 -11.11
CA PHE A 74 5.35 17.54 -10.80
C PHE A 74 6.60 16.80 -11.28
N LEU A 75 7.16 17.16 -12.46
CA LEU A 75 8.44 16.65 -12.93
C LEU A 75 9.55 16.89 -11.91
N ARG A 76 9.67 18.12 -11.41
CA ARG A 76 10.68 18.46 -10.39
C ARG A 76 10.43 17.72 -9.07
N MET A 77 9.18 17.66 -8.59
CA MET A 77 8.83 16.93 -7.38
C MET A 77 9.13 15.42 -7.50
N SER A 78 8.96 14.83 -8.69
CA SER A 78 9.30 13.43 -8.95
C SER A 78 10.80 13.15 -9.14
N THR A 79 11.67 14.17 -9.17
CA THR A 79 13.09 14.05 -9.51
C THR A 79 13.97 14.20 -8.27
N HIS A 80 14.43 13.08 -7.69
CA HIS A 80 15.28 13.08 -6.48
C HIS A 80 16.71 13.60 -6.70
N LYS A 81 17.19 13.69 -7.94
CA LYS A 81 18.50 14.22 -8.35
C LYS A 81 18.31 15.28 -9.44
N GLU A 82 18.23 16.55 -9.05
CA GLU A 82 18.04 17.67 -9.99
C GLU A 82 19.38 18.07 -10.63
N SER A 83 20.48 18.03 -9.87
CA SER A 83 21.85 18.22 -10.38
C SER A 83 22.87 17.41 -9.57
N LYS A 84 24.16 17.50 -9.92
CA LYS A 84 25.26 16.90 -9.14
C LYS A 84 25.37 17.47 -7.71
N GLU A 85 24.93 18.72 -7.53
CA GLU A 85 25.01 19.47 -6.26
C GLU A 85 23.63 19.57 -5.57
N HIS A 86 22.55 19.23 -6.27
CA HIS A 86 21.17 19.35 -5.80
C HIS A 86 20.46 18.00 -5.91
N PHE A 87 20.54 17.21 -4.85
CA PHE A 87 19.89 15.92 -4.73
C PHE A 87 19.38 15.68 -3.31
N ILE A 88 18.39 14.81 -3.20
CA ILE A 88 17.86 14.25 -1.95
C ILE A 88 18.24 12.77 -1.93
N SER A 89 18.54 12.21 -0.75
CA SER A 89 18.80 10.77 -0.64
C SER A 89 17.53 9.97 -1.00
N PRO A 90 17.64 8.82 -1.68
CA PRO A 90 16.50 8.01 -2.10
C PRO A 90 15.44 7.74 -1.03
N SER A 91 15.86 7.34 0.18
CA SER A 91 14.96 7.05 1.30
C SER A 91 14.22 8.31 1.79
N ALA A 92 14.96 9.38 2.11
CA ALA A 92 14.36 10.63 2.56
C ALA A 92 13.44 11.24 1.50
N PHE A 93 13.77 11.09 0.21
CA PHE A 93 12.91 11.50 -0.89
C PHE A 93 11.58 10.72 -0.89
N GLY A 94 11.61 9.39 -0.79
CA GLY A 94 10.41 8.56 -0.73
C GLY A 94 9.53 8.86 0.50
N GLU A 95 10.15 9.10 1.65
CA GLU A 95 9.46 9.56 2.87
C GLU A 95 8.83 10.96 2.68
N ILE A 96 9.54 11.90 2.06
CA ILE A 96 9.03 13.24 1.77
C ILE A 96 7.82 13.20 0.83
N LEU A 97 7.85 12.39 -0.23
CA LEU A 97 6.72 12.27 -1.16
C LEU A 97 5.45 11.78 -0.46
N TYR A 98 5.59 10.71 0.31
CA TYR A 98 4.48 9.99 0.93
C TYR A 98 3.90 10.75 2.13
N ASN A 99 4.75 11.14 3.08
CA ASN A 99 4.30 11.73 4.35
C ASN A 99 3.70 13.14 4.20
N ASN A 100 3.95 13.83 3.09
CA ASN A 100 3.42 15.17 2.80
C ASN A 100 2.33 15.16 1.70
N PHE A 101 1.82 13.99 1.30
CA PHE A 101 0.76 13.83 0.27
C PHE A 101 1.10 14.57 -1.04
N LEU A 102 2.38 14.55 -1.45
CA LEU A 102 2.83 15.23 -2.68
C LEU A 102 2.38 14.47 -3.94
N PHE A 103 2.17 13.17 -3.80
CA PHE A 103 1.57 12.27 -4.78
C PHE A 103 0.63 11.31 -4.05
N ASP A 104 -0.55 11.11 -4.63
CA ASP A 104 -1.54 10.10 -4.26
C ASP A 104 -1.92 9.33 -5.52
N ILE A 105 -2.53 8.15 -5.39
CA ILE A 105 -3.00 7.36 -6.55
C ILE A 105 -3.93 8.16 -7.47
N PRO A 106 -4.97 8.91 -7.01
CA PRO A 106 -5.79 9.74 -7.88
C PRO A 106 -4.99 10.82 -8.63
N LYS A 107 -4.05 11.50 -7.96
CA LYS A 107 -3.17 12.50 -8.59
C LYS A 107 -2.30 11.86 -9.68
N ILE A 108 -1.82 10.63 -9.48
CA ILE A 108 -1.05 9.88 -10.48
C ILE A 108 -1.91 9.50 -11.70
N LEU A 109 -3.16 9.04 -11.49
CA LEU A 109 -4.11 8.78 -12.58
C LEU A 109 -4.38 10.05 -13.40
N ASP A 110 -4.65 11.18 -12.74
CA ASP A 110 -4.84 12.49 -13.39
C ASP A 110 -3.60 12.94 -14.16
N LEU A 111 -2.39 12.77 -13.60
CA LEU A 111 -1.13 13.07 -14.29
C LEU A 111 -1.00 12.26 -15.60
N CYS A 112 -1.31 10.97 -15.55
CA CYS A 112 -1.24 10.08 -16.72
C CYS A 112 -2.21 10.51 -17.82
N VAL A 113 -3.49 10.74 -17.51
CA VAL A 113 -4.49 11.12 -18.52
C VAL A 113 -4.27 12.53 -19.10
N LEU A 114 -3.77 13.47 -18.29
CA LEU A 114 -3.52 14.86 -18.73
C LEU A 114 -2.25 14.98 -19.58
N PHE A 115 -1.14 14.35 -19.15
CA PHE A 115 0.19 14.61 -19.67
C PHE A 115 0.82 13.46 -20.48
N GLY A 116 0.29 12.24 -20.38
CA GLY A 116 0.81 11.06 -21.09
C GLY A 116 0.85 11.24 -22.61
N LYS A 117 -0.24 11.76 -23.20
CA LYS A 117 -0.31 12.07 -24.64
C LYS A 117 0.57 13.28 -25.00
N GLY A 118 1.85 13.00 -25.27
CA GLY A 118 2.87 13.92 -25.76
C GLY A 118 4.18 13.85 -24.95
N ASN A 119 4.10 13.59 -23.64
CA ASN A 119 5.26 13.54 -22.75
C ASN A 119 5.53 12.15 -22.16
N SER A 120 4.93 11.10 -22.74
CA SER A 120 4.94 9.72 -22.22
C SER A 120 6.31 9.24 -21.71
N PRO A 121 7.43 9.31 -22.46
CA PRO A 121 8.72 8.81 -21.96
C PRO A 121 9.24 9.52 -20.71
N LEU A 122 8.92 10.81 -20.57
CA LEU A 122 9.30 11.56 -19.38
C LEU A 122 8.39 11.22 -18.21
N LEU A 123 7.08 11.07 -18.45
CA LEU A 123 6.11 10.71 -17.41
C LEU A 123 6.30 9.25 -16.92
N GLN A 124 6.63 8.32 -17.81
CA GLN A 124 7.08 6.97 -17.47
C GLN A 124 8.25 7.01 -16.47
N LYS A 125 9.25 7.85 -16.73
CA LYS A 125 10.38 8.07 -15.80
C LYS A 125 9.94 8.73 -14.48
N MET A 126 9.02 9.69 -14.51
CA MET A 126 8.49 10.34 -13.30
C MET A 126 7.78 9.34 -12.39
N ILE A 127 6.75 8.65 -12.92
CA ILE A 127 5.95 7.68 -12.15
C ILE A 127 6.81 6.48 -11.74
N GLY A 128 7.63 5.94 -12.64
CA GLY A 128 8.59 4.88 -12.33
C GLY A 128 9.56 5.26 -11.21
N ASN A 129 10.09 6.49 -11.18
CA ASN A 129 10.95 6.92 -10.06
C ASN A 129 10.15 7.07 -8.75
N ILE A 130 8.90 7.53 -8.78
CA ILE A 130 8.06 7.65 -7.57
C ILE A 130 7.83 6.26 -6.94
N PHE A 131 7.34 5.29 -7.71
CA PHE A 131 7.12 3.92 -7.23
C PHE A 131 8.42 3.19 -6.84
N LEU A 132 9.54 3.50 -7.50
CA LEU A 132 10.86 2.93 -7.16
C LEU A 132 11.41 3.46 -5.83
N GLN A 133 11.33 4.77 -5.58
CA GLN A 133 11.82 5.35 -4.33
C GLN A 133 10.82 5.21 -3.16
N GLN A 134 9.53 5.01 -3.47
CA GLN A 134 8.48 4.78 -2.49
C GLN A 134 7.57 3.60 -2.90
N PRO A 135 7.92 2.37 -2.52
CA PRO A 135 7.12 1.19 -2.85
C PRO A 135 5.73 1.14 -2.19
N SER A 136 5.47 1.92 -1.12
CA SER A 136 4.15 1.90 -0.46
C SER A 136 3.00 2.29 -1.39
N TYR A 137 3.26 3.06 -2.45
CA TYR A 137 2.26 3.37 -3.47
C TYR A 137 1.69 2.11 -4.18
N TYR A 138 2.38 0.97 -4.19
CA TYR A 138 1.78 -0.29 -4.64
C TYR A 138 0.70 -0.81 -3.67
N ASN A 139 0.84 -0.57 -2.36
CA ASN A 139 -0.18 -0.90 -1.37
C ASN A 139 -1.37 0.07 -1.49
N ASP A 140 -1.11 1.37 -1.62
CA ASP A 140 -2.17 2.37 -1.86
C ASP A 140 -2.98 2.03 -3.12
N LEU A 141 -2.30 1.58 -4.18
CA LEU A 141 -2.96 1.13 -5.40
C LEU A 141 -3.81 -0.12 -5.16
N ASP A 142 -3.28 -1.11 -4.43
CA ASP A 142 -3.98 -2.34 -4.04
C ASP A 142 -5.23 -2.06 -3.19
N GLU A 143 -5.16 -1.10 -2.26
CA GLU A 143 -6.31 -0.61 -1.47
C GLU A 143 -7.29 0.23 -2.31
N THR A 144 -6.81 0.89 -3.37
CA THR A 144 -7.66 1.64 -4.31
C THR A 144 -8.41 0.72 -5.28
N MET A 145 -7.87 -0.46 -5.64
CA MET A 145 -8.46 -1.37 -6.64
C MET A 145 -9.94 -1.75 -6.37
N PRO A 146 -10.37 -2.08 -5.13
CA PRO A 146 -11.78 -2.32 -4.83
C PRO A 146 -12.69 -1.14 -5.17
N THR A 147 -12.22 0.11 -5.00
CA THR A 147 -13.00 1.31 -5.32
C THR A 147 -13.15 1.49 -6.84
N ILE A 148 -12.09 1.22 -7.61
CA ILE A 148 -12.12 1.23 -9.09
C ILE A 148 -13.11 0.17 -9.61
N LEU A 149 -13.10 -1.04 -9.02
CA LEU A 149 -14.06 -2.10 -9.37
C LEU A 149 -15.50 -1.78 -8.94
N GLN A 150 -15.66 -1.01 -7.85
CA GLN A 150 -16.97 -0.51 -7.44
C GLN A 150 -17.53 0.52 -8.42
N VAL A 151 -16.70 1.30 -9.14
CA VAL A 151 -17.16 2.21 -10.19
C VAL A 151 -17.90 1.47 -11.31
N PHE A 152 -17.32 0.41 -11.85
CA PHE A 152 -17.98 -0.44 -12.86
C PHE A 152 -19.28 -1.06 -12.33
N SER A 153 -19.26 -1.52 -11.07
CA SER A 153 -20.44 -2.08 -10.39
C SER A 153 -21.56 -1.04 -10.22
N ASN A 154 -21.22 0.20 -9.86
CA ASN A 154 -22.16 1.31 -9.73
C ASN A 154 -22.77 1.68 -11.10
N ILE A 155 -22.00 1.65 -12.19
CA ILE A 155 -22.51 1.88 -13.55
C ILE A 155 -23.54 0.81 -13.93
N LEU A 156 -23.27 -0.47 -13.67
CA LEU A 156 -24.25 -1.55 -13.88
C LEU A 156 -25.52 -1.37 -13.03
N GLN A 157 -25.35 -1.01 -11.76
CA GLN A 157 -26.47 -0.78 -10.84
C GLN A 157 -27.33 0.42 -11.27
N HIS A 158 -26.73 1.53 -11.70
CA HIS A 158 -27.45 2.70 -12.20
C HIS A 158 -28.23 2.41 -13.49
N CYS A 159 -27.71 1.54 -14.35
CA CYS A 159 -28.41 1.05 -15.54
C CYS A 159 -29.45 -0.05 -15.26
N GLY A 160 -29.61 -0.51 -14.01
CA GLY A 160 -30.49 -1.63 -13.69
C GLY A 160 -30.04 -2.99 -14.27
N LEU A 161 -28.75 -3.13 -14.59
CA LEU A 161 -28.15 -4.30 -15.26
C LEU A 161 -27.38 -5.21 -14.28
N GLN A 162 -27.42 -4.93 -12.98
CA GLN A 162 -26.75 -5.75 -11.98
C GLN A 162 -27.49 -7.09 -11.84
N GLY A 163 -26.81 -8.19 -12.16
CA GLY A 163 -27.33 -9.53 -11.92
C GLY A 163 -27.55 -9.79 -10.43
N ASP A 164 -28.58 -10.57 -10.11
CA ASP A 164 -29.01 -10.91 -8.75
C ASP A 164 -28.03 -11.95 -8.13
N GLY A 165 -26.81 -11.50 -7.87
CA GLY A 165 -25.72 -12.29 -7.28
C GLY A 165 -25.90 -12.47 -5.78
N ALA A 166 -25.25 -13.48 -5.19
CA ALA A 166 -25.49 -13.96 -3.82
C ALA A 166 -25.28 -12.96 -2.66
N ASN A 167 -24.85 -11.72 -2.94
CA ASN A 167 -24.74 -10.61 -1.99
C ASN A 167 -25.83 -9.54 -2.18
N ALA A 168 -26.91 -9.84 -2.93
CA ALA A 168 -28.07 -8.96 -3.04
C ALA A 168 -28.69 -8.72 -1.65
N THR A 169 -28.44 -7.54 -1.08
CA THR A 169 -29.23 -7.06 0.06
C THR A 169 -30.68 -6.99 -0.37
N PRO A 170 -31.64 -7.60 0.37
CA PRO A 170 -33.02 -7.66 -0.05
C PRO A 170 -33.56 -6.25 -0.30
N GLN A 171 -33.87 -5.97 -1.56
CA GLN A 171 -34.31 -4.65 -2.00
C GLN A 171 -35.56 -4.24 -1.22
N LYS A 172 -35.59 -3.02 -0.69
CA LYS A 172 -36.76 -2.53 0.04
C LYS A 172 -37.94 -2.45 -0.94
N LEU A 173 -39.12 -2.89 -0.51
CA LEU A 173 -40.34 -2.91 -1.32
C LEU A 173 -40.76 -1.52 -1.87
N GLU A 174 -40.17 -0.45 -1.35
CA GLU A 174 -40.39 0.95 -1.75
C GLU A 174 -39.32 1.49 -2.73
N GLU A 175 -38.19 0.81 -2.92
CA GLU A 175 -37.20 1.18 -3.94
C GLU A 175 -37.70 0.77 -5.31
N ARG A 176 -38.13 1.75 -6.11
CA ARG A 176 -38.40 1.54 -7.53
C ARG A 176 -37.14 0.96 -8.20
N GLY A 177 -37.31 -0.13 -8.95
CA GLY A 177 -36.24 -0.69 -9.78
C GLY A 177 -35.62 0.39 -10.66
N ARG A 178 -34.28 0.41 -10.73
CA ARG A 178 -33.53 1.35 -11.57
C ARG A 178 -33.96 1.17 -13.03
N LEU A 179 -34.13 2.28 -13.73
CA LEU A 179 -34.56 2.27 -15.14
C LEU A 179 -33.43 1.75 -16.04
N THR A 180 -33.80 1.02 -17.10
CA THR A 180 -32.82 0.59 -18.10
C THR A 180 -32.27 1.79 -18.87
N PRO A 181 -31.13 1.68 -19.58
CA PRO A 181 -30.64 2.73 -20.48
C PRO A 181 -31.66 3.17 -21.55
N SER A 182 -32.60 2.28 -21.91
CA SER A 182 -33.68 2.60 -22.86
C SER A 182 -34.75 3.51 -22.26
N ASP A 183 -34.97 3.47 -20.93
CA ASP A 183 -36.10 4.12 -20.25
C ASP A 183 -35.70 5.32 -19.38
N MET A 184 -34.43 5.41 -18.97
CA MET A 184 -33.93 6.50 -18.11
C MET A 184 -33.90 7.88 -18.82
N PRO A 185 -33.89 9.00 -18.09
CA PRO A 185 -33.73 10.33 -18.67
C PRO A 185 -32.44 10.46 -19.51
N LEU A 186 -32.50 11.23 -20.62
CA LEU A 186 -31.35 11.42 -21.51
C LEU A 186 -30.12 12.05 -20.82
N LEU A 187 -30.33 12.87 -19.79
CA LEU A 187 -29.26 13.47 -19.00
C LEU A 187 -28.57 12.43 -18.11
N GLU A 188 -29.32 11.52 -17.48
CA GLU A 188 -28.73 10.42 -16.71
C GLU A 188 -27.93 9.47 -17.62
N LEU A 189 -28.44 9.17 -18.82
CA LEU A 189 -27.70 8.39 -19.83
C LEU A 189 -26.44 9.13 -20.31
N LYS A 190 -26.50 10.45 -20.49
CA LYS A 190 -25.33 11.30 -20.82
C LYS A 190 -24.26 11.18 -19.73
N ASP A 191 -24.64 11.37 -18.48
CA ASP A 191 -23.71 11.38 -17.35
C ASP A 191 -23.06 10.01 -17.13
N ILE A 192 -23.83 8.91 -17.27
CA ILE A 192 -23.29 7.54 -17.21
C ILE A 192 -22.26 7.28 -18.33
N VAL A 193 -22.56 7.67 -19.57
CA VAL A 193 -21.64 7.46 -20.71
C VAL A 193 -20.41 8.37 -20.61
N LEU A 194 -20.55 9.59 -20.10
CA LEU A 194 -19.42 10.48 -19.82
C LEU A 194 -18.51 9.90 -18.74
N TYR A 195 -19.09 9.46 -17.61
CA TYR A 195 -18.34 8.91 -16.49
C TYR A 195 -17.62 7.61 -16.86
N LEU A 196 -18.27 6.74 -17.65
CA LEU A 196 -17.63 5.57 -18.24
C LEU A 196 -16.48 5.95 -19.19
N CYS A 197 -16.67 6.98 -20.03
CA CYS A 197 -15.64 7.46 -20.96
C CYS A 197 -14.40 7.99 -20.23
N ASP A 198 -14.58 8.81 -19.19
CA ASP A 198 -13.48 9.29 -18.37
C ASP A 198 -12.78 8.12 -17.65
N THR A 199 -13.54 7.28 -16.92
CA THR A 199 -12.99 6.13 -16.17
C THR A 199 -12.14 5.23 -17.07
N CYS A 200 -12.65 4.82 -18.23
CA CYS A 200 -11.90 3.97 -19.16
C CYS A 200 -10.66 4.67 -19.75
N THR A 201 -10.75 5.97 -20.04
CA THR A 201 -9.62 6.71 -20.64
C THR A 201 -8.52 6.97 -19.62
N THR A 202 -8.88 7.27 -18.37
CA THR A 202 -7.96 7.53 -17.27
C THR A 202 -7.23 6.26 -16.82
N LEU A 203 -7.95 5.14 -16.67
CA LEU A 203 -7.32 3.83 -16.36
C LEU A 203 -6.40 3.37 -17.50
N TRP A 204 -6.82 3.53 -18.76
CA TRP A 204 -5.98 3.19 -19.91
C TRP A 204 -4.70 4.03 -19.95
N ALA A 205 -4.81 5.35 -19.78
CA ALA A 205 -3.66 6.25 -19.80
C ALA A 205 -2.69 5.96 -18.63
N PHE A 206 -3.21 5.56 -17.46
CA PHE A 206 -2.37 5.12 -16.35
C PHE A 206 -1.58 3.86 -16.70
N LEU A 207 -2.22 2.82 -17.24
CA LEU A 207 -1.54 1.55 -17.57
C LEU A 207 -0.60 1.67 -18.79
N GLU A 208 -0.88 2.55 -19.75
CA GLU A 208 0.04 2.89 -20.86
C GLU A 208 1.34 3.57 -20.35
N ILE A 209 1.22 4.38 -19.29
CA ILE A 209 2.34 5.14 -18.70
C ILE A 209 3.06 4.35 -17.59
N PHE A 210 2.39 3.41 -16.93
CA PHE A 210 2.98 2.64 -15.84
C PHE A 210 2.49 1.19 -15.87
N PRO A 211 2.94 0.38 -16.84
CA PRO A 211 2.46 -0.99 -17.02
C PRO A 211 2.84 -1.92 -15.86
N LEU A 212 3.84 -1.59 -15.03
CA LEU A 212 4.16 -2.36 -13.82
C LEU A 212 2.99 -2.46 -12.82
N ALA A 213 2.00 -1.55 -12.89
CA ALA A 213 0.76 -1.66 -12.12
C ALA A 213 -0.16 -2.82 -12.56
N CYS A 214 0.04 -3.41 -13.75
CA CYS A 214 -0.79 -4.50 -14.27
C CYS A 214 -0.90 -5.69 -13.29
N GLN A 215 0.19 -6.04 -12.60
CA GLN A 215 0.18 -7.12 -11.61
C GLN A 215 -0.76 -6.81 -10.44
N THR A 216 -0.77 -5.57 -9.94
CA THR A 216 -1.69 -5.12 -8.88
C THR A 216 -3.15 -5.13 -9.36
N PHE A 217 -3.40 -4.81 -10.63
CA PHE A 217 -4.75 -4.91 -11.20
C PHE A 217 -5.23 -6.37 -11.26
N GLN A 218 -4.42 -7.26 -11.82
CA GLN A 218 -4.82 -8.65 -12.04
C GLN A 218 -4.96 -9.45 -10.74
N LYS A 219 -4.27 -9.07 -9.66
CA LYS A 219 -4.49 -9.58 -8.29
C LYS A 219 -5.96 -9.46 -7.82
N HIS A 220 -6.77 -8.58 -8.41
CA HIS A 220 -8.20 -8.39 -8.11
C HIS A 220 -9.13 -8.96 -9.20
N ASP A 221 -8.65 -9.90 -10.04
CA ASP A 221 -9.37 -10.51 -11.17
C ASP A 221 -9.83 -9.49 -12.22
N PHE A 222 -9.07 -8.41 -12.42
CA PHE A 222 -9.51 -7.27 -13.24
C PHE A 222 -9.84 -7.65 -14.69
N CYS A 223 -9.07 -8.56 -15.30
CA CYS A 223 -9.34 -9.05 -16.67
C CYS A 223 -10.75 -9.67 -16.79
N TYR A 224 -11.13 -10.57 -15.86
CA TYR A 224 -12.45 -11.18 -15.86
C TYR A 224 -13.56 -10.16 -15.57
N ARG A 225 -13.38 -9.31 -14.56
CA ARG A 225 -14.38 -8.29 -14.17
C ARG A 225 -14.63 -7.28 -15.30
N LEU A 226 -13.59 -6.89 -16.04
CA LEU A 226 -13.71 -6.02 -17.21
C LEU A 226 -14.45 -6.70 -18.35
N ALA A 227 -14.14 -7.97 -18.65
CA ALA A 227 -14.82 -8.73 -19.70
C ALA A 227 -16.32 -8.91 -19.40
N SER A 228 -16.65 -9.31 -18.17
CA SER A 228 -18.04 -9.47 -17.74
C SER A 228 -18.82 -8.14 -17.69
N PHE A 229 -18.18 -7.05 -17.23
CA PHE A 229 -18.75 -5.69 -17.34
C PHE A 229 -19.03 -5.32 -18.80
N TYR A 230 -18.11 -5.62 -19.72
CA TYR A 230 -18.26 -5.31 -21.15
C TYR A 230 -19.44 -6.09 -21.75
N GLU A 231 -19.55 -7.39 -21.48
CA GLU A 231 -20.65 -8.24 -21.97
C GLU A 231 -22.02 -7.69 -21.57
N ILE A 232 -22.15 -7.24 -20.32
CA ILE A 232 -23.43 -6.75 -19.76
C ILE A 232 -23.74 -5.31 -20.20
N ALA A 233 -22.79 -4.38 -20.00
CA ALA A 233 -23.06 -2.95 -20.18
C ALA A 233 -23.13 -2.51 -21.65
N VAL A 234 -22.25 -3.05 -22.50
CA VAL A 234 -22.06 -2.53 -23.86
C VAL A 234 -23.26 -2.79 -24.77
N PRO A 235 -23.88 -3.99 -24.82
CA PRO A 235 -25.05 -4.24 -25.65
C PRO A 235 -26.23 -3.32 -25.31
N GLU A 236 -26.50 -3.12 -24.02
CA GLU A 236 -27.65 -2.32 -23.56
C GLU A 236 -27.46 -0.82 -23.78
N LEU A 237 -26.26 -0.29 -23.50
CA LEU A 237 -25.94 1.11 -23.82
C LEU A 237 -25.97 1.37 -25.34
N GLU A 238 -25.42 0.46 -26.16
CA GLU A 238 -25.52 0.57 -27.62
C GLU A 238 -26.97 0.48 -28.13
N SER A 239 -27.76 -0.44 -27.56
CA SER A 239 -29.17 -0.67 -27.89
C SER A 239 -30.01 0.57 -27.61
N ALA A 240 -29.85 1.17 -26.42
CA ALA A 240 -30.52 2.40 -26.03
C ALA A 240 -30.15 3.57 -26.95
N ILE A 241 -28.86 3.86 -27.15
CA ILE A 241 -28.41 4.98 -27.99
C ILE A 241 -28.92 4.82 -29.44
N LYS A 242 -28.93 3.59 -29.99
CA LYS A 242 -29.49 3.31 -31.33
C LYS A 242 -31.00 3.53 -31.41
N LYS A 243 -31.78 2.98 -30.46
CA LYS A 243 -33.25 3.10 -30.43
C LYS A 243 -33.70 4.55 -30.28
N ARG A 244 -33.04 5.30 -29.40
CA ARG A 244 -33.41 6.64 -28.96
C ARG A 244 -32.90 7.76 -29.85
N ARG A 245 -32.11 7.45 -30.88
CA ARG A 245 -31.38 8.39 -31.76
C ARG A 245 -32.22 9.55 -32.32
N LEU A 246 -33.54 9.40 -32.41
CA LEU A 246 -34.47 10.43 -32.89
C LEU A 246 -34.87 11.47 -31.83
N GLU A 247 -34.62 11.22 -30.53
CA GLU A 247 -34.91 12.16 -29.44
C GLU A 247 -33.97 13.39 -29.50
N ASP A 248 -32.66 13.15 -29.51
CA ASP A 248 -31.63 14.16 -29.81
C ASP A 248 -30.49 13.52 -30.63
N SER A 249 -30.50 13.77 -31.94
CA SER A 249 -29.52 13.20 -32.86
C SER A 249 -28.11 13.78 -32.71
N LYS A 250 -27.93 14.93 -32.05
CA LYS A 250 -26.59 15.49 -31.78
C LYS A 250 -26.01 14.87 -30.52
N LEU A 251 -26.76 14.93 -29.42
CA LEU A 251 -26.35 14.35 -28.14
C LEU A 251 -26.08 12.85 -28.28
N LEU A 252 -27.01 12.08 -28.84
CA LEU A 252 -26.83 10.63 -29.00
C LEU A 252 -25.78 10.27 -30.06
N GLY A 253 -25.45 11.19 -30.98
CA GLY A 253 -24.30 11.07 -31.86
C GLY A 253 -22.96 11.17 -31.09
N ASP A 254 -22.85 12.14 -30.18
CA ASP A 254 -21.69 12.30 -29.30
C ASP A 254 -21.58 11.13 -28.29
N LEU A 255 -22.68 10.73 -27.63
CA LEU A 255 -22.68 9.55 -26.74
C LEU A 255 -22.27 8.27 -27.47
N TRP A 256 -22.67 8.09 -28.74
CA TRP A 256 -22.21 6.96 -29.54
C TRP A 256 -20.69 6.98 -29.76
N GLN A 257 -20.09 8.15 -30.03
CA GLN A 257 -18.63 8.27 -30.18
C GLN A 257 -17.92 7.99 -28.85
N ARG A 258 -18.43 8.54 -27.74
CA ARG A 258 -17.89 8.32 -26.38
C ARG A 258 -17.94 6.84 -25.99
N LEU A 259 -19.09 6.18 -26.14
CA LEU A 259 -19.22 4.75 -25.87
C LEU A 259 -18.29 3.91 -26.76
N SER A 260 -18.16 4.27 -28.04
CA SER A 260 -17.21 3.61 -28.96
C SER A 260 -15.75 3.79 -28.52
N HIS A 261 -15.41 4.96 -27.95
CA HIS A 261 -14.11 5.23 -27.35
C HIS A 261 -13.88 4.39 -26.10
N SER A 262 -14.83 4.38 -25.14
CA SER A 262 -14.77 3.57 -23.92
C SER A 262 -14.57 2.10 -24.24
N ARG A 263 -15.34 1.56 -25.19
CA ARG A 263 -15.21 0.17 -25.66
C ARG A 263 -13.79 -0.13 -26.14
N LYS A 264 -13.22 0.72 -26.99
CA LYS A 264 -11.84 0.55 -27.47
C LYS A 264 -10.84 0.63 -26.32
N LYS A 265 -11.00 1.57 -25.38
CA LYS A 265 -10.12 1.72 -24.21
C LYS A 265 -10.16 0.52 -23.26
N LEU A 266 -11.33 -0.07 -23.03
CA LEU A 266 -11.47 -1.31 -22.25
C LEU A 266 -10.72 -2.49 -22.89
N LEU A 267 -10.81 -2.64 -24.21
CA LEU A 267 -10.10 -3.70 -24.94
C LEU A 267 -8.57 -3.45 -24.95
N GLU A 268 -8.14 -2.19 -25.10
CA GLU A 268 -6.73 -1.81 -24.97
C GLU A 268 -6.19 -2.05 -23.54
N ILE A 269 -6.96 -1.78 -22.49
CA ILE A 269 -6.59 -2.11 -21.10
C ILE A 269 -6.39 -3.62 -20.93
N PHE A 270 -7.34 -4.42 -21.42
CA PHE A 270 -7.24 -5.88 -21.33
C PHE A 270 -5.98 -6.40 -22.06
N HIS A 271 -5.71 -5.91 -23.27
CA HIS A 271 -4.51 -6.30 -24.01
C HIS A 271 -3.22 -5.86 -23.31
N ILE A 272 -3.16 -4.66 -22.71
CA ILE A 272 -2.01 -4.21 -21.91
C ILE A 272 -1.76 -5.15 -20.72
N LEU A 273 -2.83 -5.60 -20.02
CA LEU A 273 -2.72 -6.56 -18.92
C LEU A 273 -2.18 -7.91 -19.40
N ILE A 274 -2.77 -8.50 -20.45
CA ILE A 274 -2.30 -9.78 -21.04
C ILE A 274 -0.85 -9.67 -21.51
N ASN A 275 -0.51 -8.60 -22.22
CA ASN A 275 0.84 -8.39 -22.72
C ASN A 275 1.85 -8.25 -21.57
N GLN A 276 1.56 -7.45 -20.54
CA GLN A 276 2.53 -7.18 -19.48
C GLN A 276 2.69 -8.34 -18.49
N ILE A 277 1.63 -9.13 -18.26
CA ILE A 277 1.61 -10.21 -17.25
C ILE A 277 1.98 -11.56 -17.88
N CYS A 278 1.57 -11.80 -19.13
CA CYS A 278 1.78 -13.08 -19.80
C CYS A 278 2.81 -13.00 -20.93
N LEU A 279 2.57 -12.17 -21.96
CA LEU A 279 3.33 -12.27 -23.22
C LEU A 279 4.74 -11.68 -23.14
N LEU A 280 4.91 -10.51 -22.53
CA LEU A 280 6.20 -9.83 -22.41
C LEU A 280 7.18 -10.62 -21.53
N PRO A 281 6.80 -11.16 -20.35
CA PRO A 281 7.67 -12.06 -19.61
C PRO A 281 8.11 -13.29 -20.44
N VAL A 282 7.20 -13.89 -21.22
CA VAL A 282 7.53 -15.03 -22.12
C VAL A 282 8.56 -14.64 -23.19
N LEU A 283 8.52 -13.40 -23.69
CA LEU A 283 9.47 -12.89 -24.69
C LEU A 283 10.83 -12.45 -24.09
N GLU A 284 10.83 -11.91 -22.87
CA GLU A 284 12.03 -11.40 -22.20
C GLU A 284 12.79 -12.48 -21.42
N SER A 285 12.10 -13.50 -20.87
CA SER A 285 12.74 -14.53 -20.05
C SER A 285 13.33 -15.66 -20.92
N SER A 286 14.65 -15.66 -21.06
CA SER A 286 15.41 -16.66 -21.83
C SER A 286 15.62 -18.00 -21.11
N CYS A 287 14.80 -18.38 -20.13
CA CYS A 287 15.00 -19.59 -19.31
C CYS A 287 13.74 -20.15 -18.61
N ASP A 288 13.46 -21.43 -18.89
CA ASP A 288 12.70 -22.51 -18.22
C ASP A 288 11.40 -22.25 -17.39
N ASN A 289 11.20 -21.12 -16.72
CA ASN A 289 10.03 -20.87 -15.85
C ASN A 289 8.84 -20.20 -16.57
N ILE A 290 8.85 -20.22 -17.91
CA ILE A 290 7.82 -19.63 -18.79
C ILE A 290 6.42 -20.20 -18.51
N GLN A 291 6.34 -21.45 -18.02
CA GLN A 291 5.08 -22.18 -17.85
C GLN A 291 4.05 -21.45 -16.97
N GLY A 292 4.48 -20.73 -15.92
CA GLY A 292 3.56 -20.01 -15.03
C GLY A 292 2.76 -18.92 -15.77
N PHE A 293 3.41 -18.17 -16.66
CA PHE A 293 2.78 -17.12 -17.47
C PHE A 293 1.82 -17.70 -18.51
N ILE A 294 2.13 -18.89 -19.05
CA ILE A 294 1.25 -19.64 -19.95
C ILE A 294 0.01 -20.14 -19.21
N GLU A 295 0.17 -20.74 -18.02
CA GLU A 295 -0.98 -21.15 -17.21
C GLU A 295 -1.88 -19.96 -16.84
N GLU A 296 -1.30 -18.80 -16.51
CA GLU A 296 -2.10 -17.59 -16.23
C GLU A 296 -2.85 -17.08 -17.46
N PHE A 297 -2.22 -17.07 -18.65
CA PHE A 297 -2.92 -16.74 -19.90
C PHE A 297 -4.10 -17.69 -20.15
N LEU A 298 -3.87 -19.00 -20.08
CA LEU A 298 -4.91 -20.02 -20.26
C LEU A 298 -6.02 -19.88 -19.22
N GLN A 299 -5.67 -19.63 -17.96
CA GLN A 299 -6.63 -19.42 -16.88
C GLN A 299 -7.50 -18.18 -17.13
N ILE A 300 -6.91 -17.05 -17.51
CA ILE A 300 -7.66 -15.82 -17.83
C ILE A 300 -8.63 -16.09 -18.99
N PHE A 301 -8.16 -16.62 -20.12
CA PHE A 301 -9.02 -16.89 -21.27
C PHE A 301 -10.09 -17.97 -20.99
N SER A 302 -9.80 -18.97 -20.17
CA SER A 302 -10.78 -19.98 -19.75
C SER A 302 -11.93 -19.39 -18.91
N SER A 303 -11.67 -18.33 -18.14
CA SER A 303 -12.68 -17.67 -17.29
C SER A 303 -13.72 -16.88 -18.08
N LEU A 304 -13.40 -16.48 -19.32
CA LEU A 304 -14.17 -15.56 -20.15
C LEU A 304 -14.77 -16.18 -21.42
N LEU A 305 -14.71 -17.52 -21.56
CA LEU A 305 -15.24 -18.26 -22.72
C LEU A 305 -16.76 -18.04 -22.97
N GLN A 306 -17.50 -17.62 -21.95
CA GLN A 306 -18.94 -17.31 -22.06
C GLN A 306 -19.21 -15.87 -22.51
N GLU A 307 -18.23 -14.98 -22.40
CA GLU A 307 -18.35 -13.54 -22.69
C GLU A 307 -18.16 -13.31 -24.20
N LYS A 308 -19.12 -13.80 -25.00
CA LYS A 308 -19.03 -13.88 -26.47
C LYS A 308 -18.95 -12.50 -27.14
N ARG A 309 -19.73 -11.51 -26.68
CA ARG A 309 -19.69 -10.15 -27.23
C ARG A 309 -18.33 -9.50 -26.97
N PHE A 310 -17.76 -9.68 -25.79
CA PHE A 310 -16.41 -9.24 -25.45
C PHE A 310 -15.36 -9.94 -26.33
N LEU A 311 -15.33 -11.29 -26.33
CA LEU A 311 -14.34 -12.08 -27.08
C LEU A 311 -14.30 -11.71 -28.57
N ARG A 312 -15.46 -11.57 -29.21
CA ARG A 312 -15.56 -11.19 -30.62
C ARG A 312 -15.04 -9.77 -30.88
N ASP A 313 -15.37 -8.82 -30.01
CA ASP A 313 -14.92 -7.44 -30.16
C ASP A 313 -13.42 -7.28 -29.81
N TYR A 314 -12.87 -8.16 -28.93
CA TYR A 314 -11.43 -8.27 -28.64
C TYR A 314 -10.65 -8.86 -29.82
N ASP A 315 -11.04 -10.03 -30.33
CA ASP A 315 -10.39 -10.70 -31.48
C ASP A 315 -10.37 -9.83 -32.75
N ALA A 316 -11.34 -8.92 -32.89
CA ALA A 316 -11.38 -7.95 -33.98
C ALA A 316 -10.32 -6.83 -33.90
N LEU A 317 -9.69 -6.62 -32.74
CA LEU A 317 -8.61 -5.64 -32.51
C LEU A 317 -7.26 -6.29 -32.20
N PHE A 318 -7.28 -7.39 -31.45
CA PHE A 318 -6.12 -8.14 -30.96
C PHE A 318 -6.43 -9.64 -31.20
N PRO A 319 -6.03 -10.20 -32.35
CA PRO A 319 -6.40 -11.56 -32.72
C PRO A 319 -5.85 -12.59 -31.73
N VAL A 320 -6.73 -13.37 -31.10
CA VAL A 320 -6.34 -14.32 -30.03
C VAL A 320 -5.43 -15.43 -30.59
N ALA A 321 -5.58 -15.74 -31.87
CA ALA A 321 -4.73 -16.70 -32.57
C ALA A 321 -3.25 -16.27 -32.65
N ASP A 322 -2.98 -14.96 -32.75
CA ASP A 322 -1.61 -14.45 -32.86
C ASP A 322 -0.89 -14.60 -31.50
N ASP A 323 -1.55 -14.18 -30.40
CA ASP A 323 -1.07 -14.36 -29.02
C ASP A 323 -0.84 -15.86 -28.70
N VAL A 324 -1.78 -16.73 -29.07
CA VAL A 324 -1.64 -18.20 -28.89
C VAL A 324 -0.45 -18.75 -29.69
N SER A 325 -0.25 -18.30 -30.93
CA SER A 325 0.86 -18.75 -31.77
C SER A 325 2.22 -18.35 -31.20
N LEU A 326 2.29 -17.18 -30.54
CA LEU A 326 3.49 -16.69 -29.87
C LEU A 326 3.85 -17.57 -28.66
N LEU A 327 2.86 -17.94 -27.85
CA LEU A 327 3.05 -18.86 -26.72
C LEU A 327 3.46 -20.28 -27.17
N GLN A 328 2.90 -20.78 -28.28
CA GLN A 328 3.27 -22.07 -28.88
C GLN A 328 4.70 -22.05 -29.47
N GLN A 329 5.15 -20.91 -30.00
CA GLN A 329 6.54 -20.75 -30.46
C GLN A 329 7.54 -20.67 -29.29
N ALA A 330 7.14 -20.07 -28.17
CA ALA A 330 7.99 -19.91 -27.00
C ALA A 330 8.10 -21.17 -26.11
N SER A 331 7.06 -22.03 -26.08
CA SER A 331 7.07 -23.25 -25.28
C SER A 331 6.73 -24.50 -26.10
N SER A 332 7.70 -25.40 -26.21
CA SER A 332 7.53 -26.74 -26.82
C SER A 332 6.60 -27.68 -26.03
N VAL A 333 6.19 -27.28 -24.82
CA VAL A 333 5.28 -28.04 -23.94
C VAL A 333 3.82 -27.60 -24.12
N LEU A 334 3.56 -26.46 -24.78
CA LEU A 334 2.21 -26.00 -25.07
C LEU A 334 1.67 -26.67 -26.34
N ASP A 335 1.03 -27.83 -26.17
CA ASP A 335 0.38 -28.55 -27.27
C ASP A 335 -0.96 -27.90 -27.69
N GLU A 336 -1.36 -28.12 -28.95
CA GLU A 336 -2.56 -27.52 -29.53
C GLU A 336 -3.81 -27.77 -28.66
N THR A 337 -3.96 -28.96 -28.05
CA THR A 337 -5.17 -29.36 -27.32
C THR A 337 -5.51 -28.43 -26.16
N ARG A 338 -4.49 -27.80 -25.55
CA ARG A 338 -4.62 -26.84 -24.44
C ARG A 338 -5.08 -25.45 -24.87
N THR A 339 -5.12 -25.19 -26.18
CA THR A 339 -5.49 -23.89 -26.76
C THR A 339 -6.70 -24.00 -27.70
N THR A 340 -6.99 -25.20 -28.24
CA THR A 340 -8.12 -25.43 -29.16
C THR A 340 -9.46 -24.94 -28.61
N TYR A 341 -9.74 -25.17 -27.33
CA TYR A 341 -11.02 -24.76 -26.72
C TYR A 341 -11.19 -23.23 -26.66
N ILE A 342 -10.09 -22.47 -26.56
CA ILE A 342 -10.09 -21.00 -26.56
C ILE A 342 -10.40 -20.50 -27.98
N LEU A 343 -9.66 -21.03 -28.97
CA LEU A 343 -9.86 -20.68 -30.38
C LEU A 343 -11.26 -21.06 -30.88
N GLN A 344 -11.78 -22.22 -30.47
CA GLN A 344 -13.15 -22.64 -30.77
C GLN A 344 -14.20 -21.76 -30.07
N ALA A 345 -13.95 -21.29 -28.85
CA ALA A 345 -14.83 -20.34 -28.18
C ALA A 345 -14.88 -18.99 -28.93
N VAL A 346 -13.73 -18.47 -29.38
CA VAL A 346 -13.63 -17.28 -30.23
C VAL A 346 -14.37 -17.47 -31.56
N GLU A 347 -14.20 -18.61 -32.23
CA GLU A 347 -14.95 -18.93 -33.45
C GLU A 347 -16.47 -18.95 -33.19
N SER A 348 -16.91 -19.60 -32.10
CA SER A 348 -18.33 -19.62 -31.67
C SER A 348 -18.88 -18.26 -31.22
N ALA A 349 -18.02 -17.25 -31.02
CA ALA A 349 -18.40 -15.87 -30.72
C ALA A 349 -18.58 -15.03 -32.00
N TRP A 350 -17.97 -15.46 -33.11
CA TRP A 350 -18.21 -14.95 -34.46
C TRP A 350 -19.43 -15.60 -35.14
N GLU A 351 -19.80 -16.83 -34.77
CA GLU A 351 -20.99 -17.51 -35.29
C GLU A 351 -22.26 -16.64 -35.18
N GLY A 352 -22.87 -16.34 -36.34
CA GLY A 352 -24.08 -15.51 -36.44
C GLY A 352 -23.85 -14.01 -36.64
N VAL A 353 -22.60 -13.53 -36.72
CA VAL A 353 -22.25 -12.13 -37.02
C VAL A 353 -21.19 -12.07 -38.11
N ASP A 354 -21.45 -11.33 -39.20
CA ASP A 354 -20.51 -11.20 -40.32
C ASP A 354 -19.12 -10.73 -39.83
N ARG A 355 -18.13 -11.64 -39.92
CA ARG A 355 -16.71 -11.30 -39.73
C ARG A 355 -16.29 -10.38 -40.87
N ARG A 356 -16.33 -9.07 -40.62
CA ARG A 356 -15.79 -8.05 -41.54
C ARG A 356 -14.29 -8.25 -41.63
N LYS A 357 -13.87 -9.14 -42.54
CA LYS A 357 -12.49 -9.52 -42.76
C LYS A 357 -11.60 -8.29 -42.88
N ALA A 358 -10.61 -8.19 -42.00
CA ALA A 358 -9.36 -7.55 -42.37
C ALA A 358 -8.81 -8.29 -43.62
N ALA A 359 -8.25 -7.55 -44.57
CA ALA A 359 -7.89 -8.13 -45.84
C ALA A 359 -6.63 -9.02 -45.70
N ASP A 360 -6.78 -10.32 -45.97
CA ASP A 360 -5.65 -11.20 -46.27
C ASP A 360 -4.98 -10.73 -47.56
N ALA A 361 -3.88 -10.00 -47.40
CA ALA A 361 -3.00 -9.62 -48.49
C ALA A 361 -2.03 -10.77 -48.82
N LYS A 362 -2.54 -11.86 -49.42
CA LYS A 362 -1.78 -12.78 -50.29
C LYS A 362 -2.68 -13.86 -50.91
N ASP A 363 -3.05 -13.63 -52.18
CA ASP A 363 -2.93 -14.65 -53.22
C ASP A 363 -2.91 -13.95 -54.59
N PRO A 364 -1.96 -14.30 -55.49
CA PRO A 364 -1.91 -13.71 -56.83
C PRO A 364 -2.97 -14.35 -57.75
N PRO A 365 -3.65 -13.57 -58.62
CA PRO A 365 -4.69 -14.11 -59.47
C PRO A 365 -4.10 -14.99 -60.59
N VAL A 366 -4.50 -16.25 -60.64
CA VAL A 366 -4.25 -17.13 -61.79
C VAL A 366 -5.14 -16.69 -62.95
N ALA A 367 -4.58 -15.87 -63.85
CA ALA A 367 -5.17 -15.60 -65.15
C ALA A 367 -4.88 -16.78 -66.09
N GLY A 368 -5.92 -17.38 -66.66
CA GLY A 368 -5.78 -18.33 -67.76
C GLY A 368 -5.87 -17.63 -69.11
N ASP A 369 -4.98 -18.00 -70.03
CA ASP A 369 -5.30 -18.15 -71.46
C ASP A 369 -4.21 -19.00 -72.17
N PRO A 370 -4.44 -19.50 -73.40
CA PRO A 370 -3.86 -20.78 -73.84
C PRO A 370 -2.66 -20.69 -74.79
N ASN A 371 -1.97 -21.84 -74.93
CA ASN A 371 -1.19 -22.29 -76.09
C ASN A 371 -0.23 -21.31 -76.78
N GLY A 372 1.09 -21.54 -76.63
CA GLY A 372 2.02 -21.12 -77.68
C GLY A 372 3.54 -21.17 -77.42
N VAL A 373 4.17 -22.32 -77.73
CA VAL A 373 5.38 -22.39 -78.60
C VAL A 373 6.71 -21.76 -78.09
N VAL A 374 7.66 -22.66 -77.73
CA VAL A 374 9.12 -22.64 -78.12
C VAL A 374 10.06 -21.62 -77.44
N VAL A 375 11.33 -21.88 -77.07
CA VAL A 375 12.16 -23.10 -76.83
C VAL A 375 13.47 -22.66 -76.12
N THR A 376 14.02 -23.53 -75.25
CA THR A 376 15.41 -23.60 -74.68
C THR A 376 16.33 -22.36 -74.58
N ALA A 377 16.96 -22.18 -73.41
CA ALA A 377 18.41 -22.40 -73.22
C ALA A 377 18.80 -22.39 -71.72
N GLU A 378 19.74 -23.25 -71.31
CA GLU A 378 20.43 -23.16 -70.01
C GLU A 378 21.75 -22.34 -70.14
N PRO A 379 22.74 -22.42 -69.22
CA PRO A 379 23.19 -21.30 -68.39
C PRO A 379 24.59 -20.79 -68.83
N VAL A 380 25.22 -19.89 -68.05
CA VAL A 380 26.68 -19.86 -67.74
C VAL A 380 27.13 -18.54 -67.05
N SER A 381 27.83 -18.69 -65.93
CA SER A 381 28.99 -17.93 -65.37
C SER A 381 29.17 -16.41 -65.58
N GLY A 382 29.58 -15.72 -64.49
CA GLY A 382 30.25 -14.41 -64.51
C GLY A 382 30.68 -13.98 -63.10
N MET A 383 31.93 -13.54 -62.90
CA MET A 383 32.54 -13.37 -61.56
C MET A 383 33.29 -12.02 -61.41
N ALA A 384 33.17 -11.42 -60.22
CA ALA A 384 34.02 -10.40 -59.57
C ALA A 384 34.23 -8.99 -60.19
N SER A 385 33.98 -7.94 -59.40
CA SER A 385 34.99 -6.92 -58.99
C SER A 385 34.49 -5.94 -57.91
N HIS A 386 35.33 -5.71 -56.88
CA HIS A 386 35.31 -4.60 -55.89
C HIS A 386 36.03 -3.35 -56.47
N PRO A 387 36.24 -2.16 -55.80
CA PRO A 387 36.32 -1.90 -54.35
C PRO A 387 35.80 -0.52 -53.80
N GLU A 388 36.04 -0.28 -52.48
CA GLU A 388 36.38 1.02 -51.81
C GLU A 388 35.33 2.18 -51.71
N ASN A 389 35.27 3.00 -50.63
CA ASN A 389 35.80 2.92 -49.24
C ASN A 389 35.12 3.96 -48.32
N SER A 390 35.14 3.73 -46.98
CA SER A 390 35.11 4.71 -45.85
C SER A 390 33.99 5.79 -45.77
N GLU A 391 33.60 6.38 -44.63
CA GLU A 391 34.25 6.60 -43.32
C GLU A 391 33.24 6.42 -42.15
N GLU A 392 33.66 5.78 -41.06
CA GLU A 392 33.04 5.90 -39.72
C GLU A 392 34.11 6.56 -38.81
N GLU A 393 33.75 7.61 -38.06
CA GLU A 393 34.65 8.22 -37.07
C GLU A 393 34.16 7.97 -35.63
N GLU A 394 35.09 7.48 -34.80
CA GLU A 394 34.93 7.26 -33.37
C GLU A 394 34.94 8.55 -32.54
N CYS A 395 34.48 8.46 -31.30
CA CYS A 395 35.05 9.22 -30.19
C CYS A 395 35.16 8.35 -28.93
N MET A 396 36.38 7.94 -28.60
CA MET A 396 36.70 7.12 -27.43
C MET A 396 36.90 7.93 -26.14
N GLY A 397 36.68 7.27 -24.99
CA GLY A 397 37.40 7.51 -23.75
C GLY A 397 36.57 8.06 -22.57
N ALA A 398 36.81 7.66 -21.31
CA ALA A 398 37.66 6.58 -20.81
C ALA A 398 37.30 6.23 -19.35
N ALA A 399 37.24 4.93 -19.02
CA ALA A 399 37.48 4.40 -17.67
C ALA A 399 37.62 2.87 -17.76
N ALA A 400 38.83 2.35 -17.59
CA ALA A 400 39.04 0.91 -17.46
C ALA A 400 38.56 0.47 -16.06
N ALA A 401 37.52 -0.36 -16.01
CA ALA A 401 37.14 -1.09 -14.81
C ALA A 401 37.74 -2.51 -14.89
N LEU A 402 38.40 -2.93 -13.80
CA LEU A 402 38.83 -4.31 -13.63
C LEU A 402 37.61 -5.24 -13.66
N GLY A 403 37.78 -6.45 -14.22
CA GLY A 403 36.70 -7.42 -14.35
C GLY A 403 35.99 -7.70 -13.02
N ALA A 404 34.66 -7.81 -13.07
CA ALA A 404 33.88 -8.16 -11.89
C ALA A 404 34.26 -9.57 -11.38
N PRO A 405 34.33 -9.79 -10.05
CA PRO A 405 34.54 -11.13 -9.52
C PRO A 405 33.35 -12.02 -9.85
N VAL A 406 33.62 -13.15 -10.51
CA VAL A 406 32.63 -14.18 -10.88
C VAL A 406 31.94 -14.70 -9.61
N GLY A 407 30.62 -14.91 -9.68
CA GLY A 407 29.82 -15.29 -8.52
C GLY A 407 30.18 -16.67 -7.99
N GLY A 408 29.98 -16.91 -6.68
CA GLY A 408 30.41 -18.18 -6.04
C GLY A 408 29.87 -19.45 -6.71
N VAL A 409 28.63 -19.43 -7.20
CA VAL A 409 28.02 -20.58 -7.90
C VAL A 409 28.60 -20.79 -9.31
N GLU A 410 28.88 -19.70 -10.02
CA GLU A 410 29.51 -19.74 -11.35
C GLU A 410 30.97 -20.22 -11.24
N LEU A 411 31.69 -19.74 -10.23
CA LEU A 411 33.06 -20.16 -9.91
C LEU A 411 33.12 -21.66 -9.61
N ASP A 412 32.16 -22.18 -8.84
CA ASP A 412 32.08 -23.61 -8.50
C ASP A 412 31.76 -24.48 -9.71
N SER A 413 30.96 -23.98 -10.67
CA SER A 413 30.73 -24.64 -11.97
C SER A 413 31.99 -24.69 -12.83
N LEU A 414 32.74 -23.59 -12.91
CA LEU A 414 34.01 -23.51 -13.66
C LEU A 414 35.10 -24.42 -13.06
N ILE A 415 35.20 -24.46 -11.73
CA ILE A 415 36.12 -25.37 -11.03
C ILE A 415 35.73 -26.84 -11.32
N SER A 416 34.44 -27.16 -11.27
CA SER A 416 33.93 -28.51 -11.57
C SER A 416 34.25 -28.94 -13.00
N GLN A 417 34.06 -28.06 -14.00
CA GLN A 417 34.36 -28.33 -15.40
C GLN A 417 35.84 -28.69 -15.65
N VAL A 418 36.77 -28.03 -14.96
CA VAL A 418 38.21 -28.37 -15.02
C VAL A 418 38.50 -29.68 -14.26
N LYS A 419 37.86 -29.88 -13.11
CA LYS A 419 38.07 -31.05 -12.25
C LYS A 419 37.53 -32.36 -12.83
N ASP A 420 36.43 -32.31 -13.59
CA ASP A 420 35.85 -33.46 -14.29
C ASP A 420 36.78 -34.04 -15.37
N LEU A 421 37.63 -33.18 -15.95
CA LEU A 421 38.65 -33.57 -16.93
C LEU A 421 40.01 -33.90 -16.29
N LEU A 422 40.33 -33.27 -15.15
CA LEU A 422 41.60 -33.41 -14.43
C LEU A 422 41.36 -33.65 -12.93
N PRO A 423 40.91 -34.86 -12.53
CA PRO A 423 40.50 -35.16 -11.15
C PRO A 423 41.64 -35.17 -10.12
N ASP A 424 42.89 -35.22 -10.57
CA ASP A 424 44.09 -35.23 -9.73
C ASP A 424 44.49 -33.83 -9.20
N LEU A 425 43.76 -32.77 -9.58
CA LEU A 425 44.05 -31.37 -9.20
C LEU A 425 43.17 -30.89 -8.04
N GLY A 426 43.79 -30.21 -7.08
CA GLY A 426 43.12 -29.56 -5.96
C GLY A 426 42.32 -28.32 -6.39
N GLU A 427 41.15 -28.13 -5.78
CA GLU A 427 40.23 -27.04 -6.13
C GLU A 427 40.82 -25.64 -5.91
N GLY A 428 41.72 -25.48 -4.92
CA GLY A 428 42.44 -24.23 -4.69
C GLY A 428 43.51 -23.95 -5.76
N PHE A 429 44.12 -24.98 -6.33
CA PHE A 429 45.02 -24.84 -7.48
C PHE A 429 44.26 -24.45 -8.76
N ILE A 430 43.12 -25.10 -9.02
CA ILE A 430 42.23 -24.77 -10.15
C ILE A 430 41.73 -23.32 -10.04
N LEU A 431 41.29 -22.88 -8.85
CA LEU A 431 40.85 -21.51 -8.60
C LEU A 431 41.94 -20.48 -8.90
N ALA A 432 43.18 -20.70 -8.42
CA ALA A 432 44.32 -19.82 -8.72
C ALA A 432 44.67 -19.76 -10.21
N CYS A 433 44.44 -20.85 -10.96
CA CYS A 433 44.61 -20.86 -12.41
C CYS A 433 43.49 -20.08 -13.12
N LEU A 434 42.22 -20.28 -12.72
CA LEU A 434 41.08 -19.52 -13.26
C LEU A 434 41.24 -18.02 -13.01
N GLU A 435 41.65 -17.58 -11.82
CA GLU A 435 41.93 -16.17 -11.53
C GLU A 435 43.01 -15.57 -12.47
N HIS A 436 44.05 -16.34 -12.80
CA HIS A 436 45.15 -15.88 -13.65
C HIS A 436 44.79 -15.87 -15.15
N TYR A 437 43.94 -16.79 -15.61
CA TYR A 437 43.50 -16.90 -17.01
C TYR A 437 42.09 -16.31 -17.24
N SER A 438 41.71 -15.29 -16.48
CA SER A 438 40.46 -14.52 -16.66
C SER A 438 39.17 -15.36 -16.63
N TYR A 439 39.15 -16.39 -15.79
CA TYR A 439 38.05 -17.34 -15.57
C TYR A 439 37.66 -18.20 -16.80
N ASP A 440 38.53 -18.32 -17.80
CA ASP A 440 38.33 -19.21 -18.95
C ASP A 440 38.81 -20.66 -18.64
N PRO A 441 37.89 -21.65 -18.57
CA PRO A 441 38.26 -23.03 -18.25
C PRO A 441 39.00 -23.73 -19.40
N GLU A 442 38.73 -23.38 -20.66
CA GLU A 442 39.37 -24.01 -21.82
C GLU A 442 40.85 -23.61 -21.89
N GLN A 443 41.15 -22.33 -21.63
CA GLN A 443 42.54 -21.85 -21.51
C GLN A 443 43.27 -22.47 -20.33
N VAL A 444 42.60 -22.65 -19.17
CA VAL A 444 43.20 -23.35 -18.02
C VAL A 444 43.56 -24.80 -18.38
N ILE A 445 42.62 -25.55 -18.95
CA ILE A 445 42.83 -26.95 -19.36
C ILE A 445 43.97 -27.06 -20.37
N ASN A 446 43.95 -26.23 -21.43
CA ASN A 446 44.97 -26.30 -22.49
C ASN A 446 46.37 -25.96 -21.96
N ASN A 447 46.52 -24.89 -21.15
CA ASN A 447 47.82 -24.52 -20.60
C ASN A 447 48.37 -25.53 -19.56
N ILE A 448 47.50 -26.27 -18.87
CA ILE A 448 47.90 -27.39 -18.00
C ILE A 448 48.39 -28.59 -18.85
N LEU A 449 47.67 -28.94 -19.91
CA LEU A 449 48.00 -30.07 -20.80
C LEU A 449 49.27 -29.83 -21.65
N GLU A 450 49.50 -28.59 -22.09
CA GLU A 450 50.70 -28.21 -22.86
C GLU A 450 51.95 -27.93 -21.98
N GLU A 451 51.85 -28.10 -20.65
CA GLU A 451 52.87 -27.71 -19.65
C GLU A 451 53.30 -26.23 -19.72
N ARG A 452 52.43 -25.34 -20.25
CA ARG A 452 52.68 -23.90 -20.45
C ARG A 452 52.14 -23.01 -19.31
N LEU A 453 52.16 -23.52 -18.09
CA LEU A 453 51.74 -22.76 -16.92
C LEU A 453 52.69 -21.58 -16.62
N ALA A 454 52.11 -20.43 -16.27
CA ALA A 454 52.87 -19.26 -15.83
C ALA A 454 53.82 -19.62 -14.65
N PRO A 455 55.03 -19.02 -14.55
CA PRO A 455 56.02 -19.40 -13.54
C PRO A 455 55.59 -19.23 -12.08
N ALA A 456 54.58 -18.40 -11.82
CA ALA A 456 53.96 -18.23 -10.50
C ALA A 456 53.00 -19.39 -10.15
N LEU A 457 52.31 -19.95 -11.14
CA LEU A 457 51.39 -21.08 -10.96
C LEU A 457 52.13 -22.41 -10.94
N SER A 458 53.23 -22.55 -11.69
CA SER A 458 54.03 -23.79 -11.70
C SER A 458 54.76 -24.08 -10.38
N GLN A 459 54.77 -23.13 -9.44
CA GLN A 459 55.37 -23.25 -8.11
C GLN A 459 54.32 -23.56 -7.01
N LEU A 460 53.03 -23.46 -7.33
CA LEU A 460 51.95 -23.84 -6.41
C LEU A 460 51.82 -25.36 -6.32
N ASP A 461 51.40 -25.84 -5.15
CA ASP A 461 51.08 -27.24 -4.94
C ASP A 461 49.83 -27.62 -5.76
N ARG A 462 49.96 -28.65 -6.61
CA ARG A 462 48.87 -29.14 -7.48
C ARG A 462 47.72 -29.76 -6.68
N SER A 463 47.97 -30.14 -5.42
CA SER A 463 47.00 -30.74 -4.49
C SER A 463 46.37 -29.73 -3.53
N LEU A 464 46.54 -28.42 -3.76
CA LEU A 464 46.03 -27.39 -2.86
C LEU A 464 44.49 -27.37 -2.80
N ASP A 465 43.93 -27.72 -1.63
CA ASP A 465 42.50 -27.65 -1.36
C ASP A 465 41.99 -26.21 -1.13
N ARG A 466 40.71 -25.98 -1.47
CA ARG A 466 40.04 -24.70 -1.30
C ARG A 466 39.74 -24.41 0.18
N GLN A 467 40.21 -23.28 0.70
CA GLN A 467 39.81 -22.81 2.02
C GLN A 467 38.42 -22.17 2.00
N VAL A 468 37.39 -23.01 2.15
CA VAL A 468 36.01 -22.56 2.35
C VAL A 468 35.92 -21.84 3.70
N LYS A 469 35.76 -20.51 3.66
CA LYS A 469 35.22 -19.79 4.82
C LYS A 469 33.74 -20.13 4.92
N PRO A 470 33.22 -20.56 6.08
CA PRO A 470 31.79 -20.83 6.21
C PRO A 470 31.03 -19.51 6.07
N ASP A 471 30.20 -19.40 5.03
CA ASP A 471 29.35 -18.22 4.86
C ASP A 471 28.39 -18.07 6.05
N PRO A 472 28.27 -16.87 6.63
CA PRO A 472 27.36 -16.64 7.76
C PRO A 472 25.92 -16.88 7.28
N THR A 473 25.19 -17.72 8.02
CA THR A 473 23.81 -18.07 7.65
C THR A 473 22.96 -16.81 7.39
N PRO A 474 22.12 -16.78 6.33
CA PRO A 474 21.45 -15.55 5.88
C PRO A 474 20.54 -14.91 6.94
N LEU A 475 20.12 -15.68 7.95
CA LEU A 475 19.36 -15.20 9.11
C LEU A 475 20.14 -14.23 10.02
N LEU A 476 21.48 -14.24 10.00
CA LEU A 476 22.30 -13.30 10.75
C LEU A 476 22.51 -11.99 9.98
N THR A 477 22.68 -12.08 8.66
CA THR A 477 22.89 -10.94 7.76
C THR A 477 21.63 -10.09 7.58
N ALA A 478 20.43 -10.70 7.63
CA ALA A 478 19.15 -10.03 7.43
C ALA A 478 18.52 -9.42 8.70
N ARG A 479 19.15 -9.57 9.89
CA ARG A 479 18.64 -8.98 11.13
C ARG A 479 19.09 -7.53 11.25
N HIS A 480 18.17 -6.63 11.58
CA HIS A 480 18.45 -5.23 11.94
C HIS A 480 17.63 -4.85 13.17
N ASN A 481 18.03 -5.37 14.33
CA ASN A 481 17.46 -5.02 15.63
C ASN A 481 18.41 -4.10 16.42
N VAL A 482 17.86 -3.38 17.41
CA VAL A 482 18.60 -2.41 18.25
C VAL A 482 19.76 -3.05 19.03
N PHE A 483 19.76 -4.37 19.18
CA PHE A 483 20.77 -5.17 19.89
C PHE A 483 21.77 -5.87 18.94
N GLN A 484 21.75 -5.59 17.63
CA GLN A 484 22.66 -6.21 16.67
C GLN A 484 24.11 -5.79 16.96
N ASN A 485 25.03 -6.76 17.05
CA ASN A 485 26.44 -6.57 17.40
C ASN A 485 26.70 -5.91 18.78
N ASP A 486 25.71 -5.90 19.68
CA ASP A 486 25.93 -5.40 21.03
C ASP A 486 26.74 -6.38 21.90
N GLU A 487 26.96 -6.03 23.17
CA GLU A 487 27.73 -6.84 24.12
C GLU A 487 26.99 -8.12 24.57
N PHE A 488 25.72 -8.26 24.17
CA PHE A 488 24.79 -9.31 24.54
C PHE A 488 24.21 -10.08 23.34
N ASP A 489 24.72 -9.82 22.13
CA ASP A 489 24.27 -10.44 20.88
C ASP A 489 24.74 -11.91 20.77
N VAL A 490 23.98 -12.80 21.42
CA VAL A 490 24.18 -14.26 21.42
C VAL A 490 24.03 -14.90 20.03
N PHE A 491 23.63 -14.15 19.00
CA PHE A 491 23.47 -14.67 17.64
C PHE A 491 24.68 -14.39 16.74
N SER A 492 25.43 -13.31 17.00
CA SER A 492 26.72 -13.05 16.35
C SER A 492 27.93 -13.53 17.15
N ARG A 493 27.75 -13.82 18.45
CA ARG A 493 28.82 -14.23 19.37
C ARG A 493 28.41 -15.39 20.28
N ASP A 494 29.22 -16.47 20.28
CA ASP A 494 29.07 -17.62 21.18
C ASP A 494 29.47 -17.34 22.65
N SER A 495 29.95 -16.13 22.96
CA SER A 495 30.39 -15.75 24.31
C SER A 495 29.79 -14.42 24.75
N VAL A 496 29.27 -14.40 25.97
CA VAL A 496 28.56 -13.26 26.59
C VAL A 496 29.13 -13.04 27.98
N ASP A 497 29.31 -11.78 28.40
CA ASP A 497 29.79 -11.48 29.75
C ASP A 497 28.70 -11.75 30.81
N LEU A 498 28.84 -12.91 31.46
CA LEU A 498 27.96 -13.36 32.55
C LEU A 498 28.02 -12.44 33.79
N SER A 499 29.01 -11.56 33.93
CA SER A 499 29.11 -10.61 35.05
C SER A 499 27.96 -9.60 35.08
N ARG A 500 27.38 -9.31 33.90
CA ARG A 500 26.24 -8.41 33.71
C ARG A 500 24.89 -9.13 33.78
N VAL A 501 24.88 -10.47 33.81
CA VAL A 501 23.67 -11.31 33.79
C VAL A 501 23.21 -11.62 35.20
N HIS A 502 22.22 -10.86 35.70
CA HIS A 502 21.65 -11.10 37.02
C HIS A 502 20.31 -11.83 36.96
N LYS A 503 20.23 -13.01 37.59
CA LYS A 503 18.98 -13.79 37.69
C LYS A 503 18.17 -13.36 38.92
N GLY A 504 17.20 -12.48 38.72
CA GLY A 504 16.27 -11.98 39.75
C GLY A 504 16.35 -10.46 39.93
N ARG A 505 15.92 -9.93 41.09
CA ARG A 505 16.18 -8.52 41.44
C ARG A 505 17.62 -8.35 41.92
N ARG A 506 18.34 -7.39 41.35
CA ARG A 506 19.69 -7.00 41.81
C ARG A 506 19.55 -6.35 43.20
N LYS A 507 20.37 -6.76 44.18
CA LYS A 507 20.49 -6.04 45.47
C LYS A 507 21.36 -4.80 45.28
N GLU A 508 20.88 -3.84 44.48
CA GLU A 508 21.49 -2.52 44.43
C GLU A 508 21.20 -1.74 45.71
N GLY A 509 21.97 -0.66 45.92
CA GLY A 509 21.81 0.22 47.06
C GLY A 509 20.40 0.80 47.17
N SER A 510 20.08 1.35 48.35
CA SER A 510 18.80 2.01 48.61
C SER A 510 18.42 2.93 47.44
N THR A 511 17.16 2.90 47.00
CA THR A 511 16.65 3.76 45.90
C THR A 511 17.00 5.24 46.09
N ARG A 512 17.16 5.67 47.35
CA ARG A 512 17.58 7.01 47.74
C ARG A 512 19.04 7.36 47.38
N SER A 513 19.95 6.38 47.28
CA SER A 513 21.32 6.61 46.80
C SER A 513 21.38 6.70 45.28
N LEU A 514 20.58 5.90 44.56
CA LEU A 514 20.44 5.98 43.10
C LEU A 514 19.85 7.33 42.67
N LEU A 515 18.76 7.79 43.32
CA LEU A 515 18.15 9.09 43.06
C LEU A 515 19.03 10.30 43.46
N ASN A 516 20.03 10.08 44.31
CA ASN A 516 21.03 11.10 44.65
C ASN A 516 22.17 11.17 43.63
N ASP A 517 22.39 10.14 42.79
CA ASP A 517 23.41 10.17 41.75
C ASP A 517 22.94 10.96 40.52
N LYS A 518 23.09 12.28 40.60
CA LYS A 518 22.70 13.22 39.54
C LYS A 518 23.73 13.31 38.39
N ARG A 519 24.71 12.39 38.29
CA ARG A 519 25.75 12.43 37.23
C ARG A 519 25.16 12.32 35.83
N GLU A 520 24.19 11.45 35.61
CA GLU A 520 23.51 11.31 34.31
C GLU A 520 22.70 12.56 33.95
N VAL A 521 21.98 13.14 34.92
CA VAL A 521 21.23 14.39 34.76
C VAL A 521 22.18 15.54 34.39
N ALA A 522 23.35 15.63 35.03
CA ALA A 522 24.37 16.62 34.71
C ALA A 522 24.98 16.42 33.31
N ALA A 523 25.19 15.16 32.88
CA ALA A 523 25.68 14.83 31.55
C ALA A 523 24.64 15.16 30.44
N GLN A 524 23.35 14.92 30.71
CA GLN A 524 22.28 15.27 29.78
C GLN A 524 21.96 16.77 29.76
N ARG A 525 22.23 17.52 30.84
CA ARG A 525 21.90 18.96 30.93
C ARG A 525 22.49 19.78 29.77
N ARG A 526 23.74 19.52 29.38
CA ARG A 526 24.37 20.16 28.20
C ARG A 526 23.64 19.87 26.89
N ARG A 527 23.03 18.69 26.76
CA ARG A 527 22.25 18.30 25.58
C ARG A 527 20.89 19.01 25.55
N TYR A 528 20.29 19.28 26.72
CA TYR A 528 19.07 20.08 26.83
C TYR A 528 19.33 21.59 26.68
N GLU A 529 20.47 22.09 27.17
CA GLU A 529 20.92 23.49 26.95
C GLU A 529 21.10 23.80 25.44
N GLN A 530 21.46 22.81 24.61
CA GLN A 530 21.52 22.97 23.14
C GLN A 530 20.15 23.22 22.48
N TYR A 531 19.04 22.88 23.14
CA TYR A 531 17.68 23.12 22.64
C TYR A 531 17.06 24.42 23.19
N SER A 532 17.75 25.18 24.06
CA SER A 532 17.15 26.35 24.73
C SER A 532 17.16 27.66 23.90
N VAL A 533 17.24 27.56 22.57
CA VAL A 533 17.35 28.72 21.66
C VAL A 533 16.04 28.93 20.88
N VAL A 534 14.96 29.31 21.58
CA VAL A 534 13.92 30.23 21.07
C VAL A 534 13.22 30.94 22.26
N VAL A 535 13.87 31.96 22.85
CA VAL A 535 13.25 33.27 23.16
C VAL A 535 14.41 34.27 23.18
N GLU A 536 14.51 35.12 22.17
CA GLU A 536 15.42 36.27 22.21
C GLU A 536 14.61 37.48 22.69
N GLU A 537 14.56 37.67 24.01
CA GLU A 537 13.96 38.86 24.61
C GLU A 537 14.81 40.08 24.25
N VAL A 538 14.35 40.87 23.28
CA VAL A 538 15.02 42.10 22.84
C VAL A 538 14.86 43.19 23.90
N PRO A 539 15.93 43.67 24.57
CA PRO A 539 15.81 44.73 25.56
C PRO A 539 15.63 46.08 24.85
N LEU A 540 14.41 46.63 24.90
CA LEU A 540 14.13 47.98 24.40
C LEU A 540 14.82 49.04 25.29
N GLN A 541 15.47 50.01 24.66
CA GLN A 541 16.08 51.13 25.38
C GLN A 541 15.01 52.16 25.79
N PRO A 542 15.13 52.77 26.98
CA PRO A 542 14.14 53.73 27.46
C PRO A 542 14.29 55.08 26.75
N GLY A 543 13.36 55.42 25.85
CA GLY A 543 13.31 56.77 25.26
C GLY A 543 12.41 56.95 24.04
N GLU A 544 12.24 55.93 23.20
CA GLU A 544 11.42 56.04 21.98
C GLU A 544 10.03 55.42 22.19
N GLY A 545 9.09 56.27 22.65
CA GLY A 545 7.70 55.89 22.82
C GLY A 545 6.77 56.62 21.85
N MET A 546 5.61 55.99 21.63
CA MET A 546 4.37 56.54 21.02
C MET A 546 4.34 56.60 19.47
N PRO A 547 3.16 56.54 18.80
CA PRO A 547 1.81 56.64 19.37
C PRO A 547 0.74 55.69 18.75
N TYR A 548 0.85 54.36 18.92
CA TYR A 548 -0.29 53.45 18.66
C TYR A 548 -0.27 52.28 19.65
N HIS A 549 -0.73 52.55 20.87
CA HIS A 549 -1.17 51.54 21.82
C HIS A 549 -2.55 51.98 22.31
N GLY A 550 -3.55 51.19 22.00
CA GLY A 550 -4.96 51.45 22.26
C GLY A 550 -5.76 50.28 21.73
N ASP A 551 -6.10 49.38 22.67
CA ASP A 551 -7.23 48.47 22.71
C ASP A 551 -7.56 47.69 21.41
N ASP A 552 -7.11 46.43 21.35
CA ASP A 552 -7.74 45.41 20.47
C ASP A 552 -7.46 43.94 20.85
N TYR A 553 -6.59 43.67 21.83
CA TYR A 553 -6.41 42.32 22.42
C TYR A 553 -6.19 42.39 23.94
N GLU A 554 -7.25 42.70 24.68
CA GLU A 554 -7.38 42.22 26.05
C GLU A 554 -7.69 40.72 25.97
N ASP A 555 -6.67 39.87 26.18
CA ASP A 555 -6.83 38.42 26.32
C ASP A 555 -7.27 38.02 27.74
N GLU A 556 -8.06 38.88 28.39
CA GLU A 556 -8.81 38.52 29.59
C GLU A 556 -9.81 37.43 29.20
N TYR A 557 -9.50 36.21 29.66
CA TYR A 557 -10.15 34.97 29.26
C TYR A 557 -11.63 35.00 29.67
N ASP A 558 -12.53 35.17 28.69
CA ASP A 558 -13.99 35.23 28.89
C ASP A 558 -14.53 33.86 29.35
N ASP A 559 -14.53 33.66 30.67
CA ASP A 559 -14.97 32.44 31.35
C ASP A 559 -16.51 32.26 31.34
N THR A 560 -17.26 33.19 30.74
CA THR A 560 -18.72 33.12 30.56
C THR A 560 -19.17 31.85 29.83
N TYR A 561 -18.30 31.23 29.02
CA TYR A 561 -18.60 29.96 28.32
C TYR A 561 -18.05 28.70 29.01
N ASP A 562 -17.08 28.80 29.92
CA ASP A 562 -16.61 27.64 30.72
C ASP A 562 -17.66 27.18 31.74
N GLY A 563 -18.56 28.09 32.17
CA GLY A 563 -19.70 27.76 33.03
C GLY A 563 -20.91 27.12 32.33
N ASN A 564 -20.98 27.15 30.98
CA ASN A 564 -22.19 26.78 30.25
C ASN A 564 -22.07 25.43 29.54
N GLN A 565 -22.71 24.42 30.14
CA GLN A 565 -22.70 23.03 29.69
C GLN A 565 -23.56 22.77 28.44
N VAL A 566 -23.21 23.39 27.32
CA VAL A 566 -23.81 23.18 25.98
C VAL A 566 -23.35 21.87 25.34
N GLY A 567 -23.70 20.76 26.01
CA GLY A 567 -23.38 19.39 25.60
C GLY A 567 -24.09 18.32 26.45
N ALA A 568 -25.00 18.71 27.34
CA ALA A 568 -25.74 17.79 28.20
C ALA A 568 -26.78 16.96 27.42
N ASN A 569 -26.32 15.94 26.68
CA ASN A 569 -27.15 14.79 26.29
C ASN A 569 -26.38 13.50 25.93
N ASP A 570 -25.04 13.48 25.93
CA ASP A 570 -24.26 12.24 25.91
C ASP A 570 -23.68 11.95 27.31
N ALA A 571 -24.05 10.81 27.88
CA ALA A 571 -23.97 10.55 29.32
C ALA A 571 -22.83 9.61 29.73
N ASP A 572 -21.58 9.99 29.42
CA ASP A 572 -20.37 9.40 30.00
C ASP A 572 -19.51 10.52 30.63
N SER A 573 -19.65 10.72 31.95
CA SER A 573 -18.95 11.77 32.70
C SER A 573 -17.55 11.35 33.14
N ASP A 574 -16.56 12.22 32.90
CA ASP A 574 -15.13 11.96 33.17
C ASP A 574 -14.78 11.70 34.67
N ASP A 575 -15.66 12.13 35.60
CA ASP A 575 -15.54 11.93 37.05
C ASP A 575 -15.49 10.45 37.49
N GLU A 576 -15.95 9.50 36.67
CA GLU A 576 -15.85 8.07 36.99
C GLU A 576 -14.43 7.50 36.85
N LEU A 577 -13.48 8.19 36.19
CA LEU A 577 -12.11 7.68 36.06
C LEU A 577 -11.21 8.04 37.24
N ILE A 578 -11.39 9.23 37.82
CA ILE A 578 -10.57 9.72 38.94
C ILE A 578 -11.01 9.09 40.28
N SER A 579 -12.31 8.85 40.45
CA SER A 579 -12.89 8.24 41.66
C SER A 579 -12.59 6.75 41.82
N ARG A 580 -12.15 6.05 40.75
CA ARG A 580 -11.93 4.58 40.77
C ARG A 580 -10.58 4.12 41.34
N ARG A 581 -9.61 5.02 41.58
CA ARG A 581 -8.33 4.68 42.25
C ARG A 581 -7.78 5.86 43.05
N PRO A 582 -7.73 5.82 44.40
CA PRO A 582 -6.97 6.81 45.16
C PRO A 582 -5.48 6.68 44.82
N PHE A 583 -4.83 7.81 44.48
CA PHE A 583 -3.40 7.84 44.15
C PHE A 583 -2.57 7.37 45.35
N THR A 584 -2.14 6.11 45.31
CA THR A 584 -1.42 5.49 46.41
C THR A 584 0.05 5.78 46.27
N ILE A 585 0.52 6.84 46.95
CA ILE A 585 1.95 7.17 47.06
C ILE A 585 2.70 5.90 47.48
N PRO A 586 3.65 5.40 46.66
CA PRO A 586 4.44 4.22 46.98
C PRO A 586 5.08 4.35 48.36
N GLN A 587 5.11 3.27 49.13
CA GLN A 587 5.55 3.29 50.53
C GLN A 587 6.98 3.83 50.73
N VAL A 588 7.80 3.79 49.67
CA VAL A 588 9.17 4.33 49.58
C VAL A 588 9.21 5.87 49.53
N LEU A 589 8.14 6.52 49.07
CA LEU A 589 8.01 7.97 48.90
C LEU A 589 7.20 8.65 50.02
N ARG A 590 6.63 7.89 50.97
CA ARG A 590 5.93 8.45 52.14
C ARG A 590 6.94 9.01 53.15
N THR A 591 7.15 10.32 53.14
CA THR A 591 7.82 11.04 54.23
C THR A 591 7.00 10.95 55.52
N LYS A 592 7.56 10.35 56.58
CA LYS A 592 7.01 10.46 57.94
C LYS A 592 7.11 11.93 58.39
N VAL A 593 5.98 12.61 58.46
CA VAL A 593 5.83 13.92 59.12
C VAL A 593 5.14 13.68 60.48
N PRO A 594 5.67 14.20 61.60
CA PRO A 594 5.00 14.15 62.90
C PRO A 594 3.69 14.97 62.91
N ARG A 595 2.78 14.64 63.82
CA ARG A 595 1.41 15.17 63.90
C ARG A 595 1.28 16.28 64.95
N GLU A 596 0.74 17.41 64.53
CA GLU A 596 0.13 18.49 65.34
C GLU A 596 -1.10 18.97 64.52
N GLY A 597 -2.26 19.35 65.04
CA GLY A 597 -2.77 19.34 66.41
C GLY A 597 -4.02 20.24 66.54
N GLN A 598 -5.23 19.63 66.55
CA GLN A 598 -6.56 20.18 66.90
C GLN A 598 -7.54 18.97 66.79
N GLU A 599 -8.21 18.45 67.84
CA GLU A 599 -9.29 19.03 68.69
C GLU A 599 -10.54 19.32 67.84
N GLU A 600 -11.77 18.77 68.04
CA GLU A 600 -12.48 17.90 69.01
C GLU A 600 -13.45 16.98 68.18
N ASP A 601 -14.01 15.81 68.55
CA ASP A 601 -13.91 14.91 69.71
C ASP A 601 -14.52 13.48 69.39
N ASP A 602 -14.63 12.64 70.43
CA ASP A 602 -15.13 11.24 70.60
C ASP A 602 -16.51 10.84 69.98
N ASP A 603 -16.94 9.57 69.80
CA ASP A 603 -16.59 8.26 70.37
C ASP A 603 -16.92 7.09 69.39
N GLU A 604 -16.13 6.00 69.40
CA GLU A 604 -16.54 4.57 69.42
C GLU A 604 -15.37 3.63 69.01
N GLU A 605 -14.89 2.82 69.95
CA GLU A 605 -13.85 1.81 69.73
C GLU A 605 -14.41 0.55 69.04
N GLU A 606 -13.81 0.10 67.93
CA GLU A 606 -13.82 -1.31 67.54
C GLU A 606 -12.43 -1.75 67.04
N GLU A 607 -12.00 -2.93 67.51
CA GLU A 607 -10.63 -3.43 67.42
C GLU A 607 -10.07 -3.51 66.00
N VAL A 608 -8.90 -2.89 65.77
CA VAL A 608 -8.06 -3.23 64.63
C VAL A 608 -7.38 -4.56 64.92
N ALA A 609 -8.03 -5.65 64.54
CA ALA A 609 -7.40 -6.98 64.54
C ALA A 609 -6.13 -6.93 63.68
N GLU A 610 -4.98 -7.26 64.28
CA GLU A 610 -3.71 -7.42 63.58
C GLU A 610 -3.77 -8.65 62.66
N ASP A 611 -4.19 -8.45 61.41
CA ASP A 611 -4.03 -9.47 60.35
C ASP A 611 -2.52 -9.55 60.00
N GLU A 612 -1.79 -10.36 60.78
CA GLU A 612 -0.40 -10.76 60.51
C GLU A 612 -0.29 -11.23 59.05
N ALA A 613 0.56 -10.56 58.26
CA ALA A 613 0.75 -10.94 56.85
C ALA A 613 1.26 -12.39 56.75
N PRO A 614 0.72 -13.22 55.83
CA PRO A 614 1.03 -14.65 55.81
C PRO A 614 2.51 -14.89 55.50
N LYS A 615 3.18 -15.65 56.36
CA LYS A 615 4.58 -16.06 56.21
C LYS A 615 4.74 -16.96 54.97
N PRO A 616 5.89 -16.91 54.24
CA PRO A 616 5.91 -17.25 52.81
C PRO A 616 5.79 -18.73 52.44
N ASP A 617 5.83 -19.65 53.40
CA ASP A 617 6.15 -21.07 53.15
C ASP A 617 4.97 -22.05 53.27
N HIS A 618 3.73 -21.57 53.32
CA HIS A 618 2.52 -22.43 53.32
C HIS A 618 1.85 -22.50 51.93
N PHE A 619 2.42 -23.32 51.04
CA PHE A 619 1.90 -23.51 49.67
C PHE A 619 0.55 -24.27 49.59
N VAL A 620 0.18 -25.03 50.63
CA VAL A 620 -1.16 -25.62 50.79
C VAL A 620 -1.58 -25.52 52.26
N GLN A 621 -2.70 -24.86 52.55
CA GLN A 621 -3.34 -24.88 53.87
C GLN A 621 -4.42 -25.96 53.96
N ASP A 622 -4.53 -26.60 55.12
CA ASP A 622 -5.42 -27.74 55.35
C ASP A 622 -6.91 -27.32 55.22
N PRO A 623 -7.73 -27.97 54.36
CA PRO A 623 -9.08 -27.50 54.04
C PRO A 623 -10.06 -27.46 55.22
N ALA A 624 -9.78 -28.15 56.33
CA ALA A 624 -10.59 -28.08 57.55
C ALA A 624 -10.49 -26.69 58.21
N VAL A 625 -9.27 -26.17 58.38
CA VAL A 625 -8.99 -24.88 59.04
C VAL A 625 -9.57 -23.71 58.25
N LEU A 626 -9.53 -23.78 56.91
CA LEU A 626 -10.19 -22.79 56.04
C LEU A 626 -11.72 -22.80 56.19
N ARG A 627 -12.32 -23.98 56.41
CA ARG A 627 -13.77 -24.13 56.58
C ARG A 627 -14.23 -23.59 57.94
N GLU A 628 -13.49 -23.90 58.99
CA GLU A 628 -13.69 -23.37 60.34
C GLU A 628 -13.53 -21.84 60.38
N LYS A 629 -12.46 -21.29 59.80
CA LYS A 629 -12.26 -19.82 59.74
C LYS A 629 -13.33 -19.11 58.88
N ALA A 630 -13.92 -19.80 57.91
CA ALA A 630 -15.06 -19.30 57.13
C ALA A 630 -16.38 -19.35 57.92
N GLU A 631 -16.65 -20.41 58.69
CA GLU A 631 -17.81 -20.47 59.59
C GLU A 631 -17.71 -19.46 60.72
N ALA A 632 -16.54 -19.27 61.33
CA ALA A 632 -16.31 -18.24 62.34
C ALA A 632 -16.63 -16.83 61.79
N ARG A 633 -16.16 -16.50 60.58
CA ARG A 633 -16.51 -15.23 59.89
C ARG A 633 -18.02 -15.12 59.60
N ARG A 634 -18.68 -16.23 59.23
CA ARG A 634 -20.12 -16.27 58.97
C ARG A 634 -20.95 -16.09 60.26
N MET A 635 -20.51 -16.67 61.37
CA MET A 635 -21.11 -16.51 62.70
C MET A 635 -20.92 -15.08 63.21
N ALA A 636 -19.72 -14.50 63.09
CA ALA A 636 -19.46 -13.10 63.44
C ALA A 636 -20.31 -12.12 62.62
N PHE A 637 -20.48 -12.36 61.32
CA PHE A 637 -21.36 -11.55 60.46
C PHE A 637 -22.84 -11.68 60.83
N LEU A 638 -23.29 -12.86 61.26
CA LEU A 638 -24.64 -13.08 61.77
C LEU A 638 -24.86 -12.44 63.15
N ALA A 639 -23.84 -12.37 64.00
CA ALA A 639 -23.88 -11.67 65.27
C ALA A 639 -23.94 -10.14 65.11
N ARG A 640 -23.09 -9.56 64.25
CA ARG A 640 -23.13 -8.11 63.93
C ARG A 640 -24.44 -7.69 63.24
N LYS A 641 -25.02 -8.57 62.44
CA LYS A 641 -26.30 -8.32 61.75
C LYS A 641 -27.47 -8.79 62.63
N GLY A 642 -27.67 -8.07 63.74
CA GLY A 642 -28.72 -8.34 64.72
C GLY A 642 -30.10 -8.62 64.12
N TYR A 643 -30.88 -9.44 64.82
CA TYR A 643 -32.15 -10.03 64.37
C TYR A 643 -33.15 -8.98 63.84
N ARG A 644 -33.17 -8.76 62.52
CA ARG A 644 -34.25 -8.02 61.87
C ARG A 644 -35.43 -8.96 61.70
N HIS A 645 -36.56 -8.61 62.31
CA HIS A 645 -37.84 -9.26 62.07
C HIS A 645 -38.14 -9.23 60.57
N ASP A 646 -38.26 -10.40 59.94
CA ASP A 646 -38.57 -10.49 58.52
C ASP A 646 -40.05 -10.14 58.32
N SER A 647 -40.35 -9.02 57.67
CA SER A 647 -41.71 -8.58 57.35
C SER A 647 -42.18 -9.14 55.99
N SER A 648 -41.58 -10.23 55.52
CA SER A 648 -41.82 -10.84 54.21
C SER A 648 -43.23 -11.44 54.03
N THR A 649 -44.01 -11.57 55.10
CA THR A 649 -45.40 -12.03 55.08
C THR A 649 -46.37 -11.08 54.39
N ALA A 650 -46.01 -9.79 54.21
CA ALA A 650 -46.88 -8.77 53.61
C ALA A 650 -46.94 -8.81 52.06
N VAL A 651 -46.15 -9.63 51.36
CA VAL A 651 -46.16 -9.71 49.88
C VAL A 651 -47.05 -10.86 49.35
N ALA A 652 -47.47 -11.78 50.22
CA ALA A 652 -48.39 -12.86 49.87
C ALA A 652 -49.83 -12.35 49.82
N GLY A 653 -50.32 -12.03 48.62
CA GLY A 653 -51.72 -11.66 48.42
C GLY A 653 -52.69 -12.81 48.71
N SER A 654 -53.90 -12.48 49.19
CA SER A 654 -54.97 -13.44 49.49
C SER A 654 -55.40 -14.25 48.25
N PRO A 655 -56.03 -15.44 48.45
CA PRO A 655 -56.50 -16.28 47.35
C PRO A 655 -57.41 -15.57 46.34
N ARG A 656 -57.42 -16.08 45.11
CA ARG A 656 -58.18 -15.52 43.97
C ARG A 656 -59.67 -15.32 44.34
N GLY A 657 -60.16 -14.08 44.19
CA GLY A 657 -61.57 -13.73 44.41
C GLY A 657 -61.83 -12.85 45.63
N HIS A 658 -60.82 -12.52 46.45
CA HIS A 658 -60.91 -11.47 47.46
C HIS A 658 -59.90 -10.34 47.18
N GLY A 659 -60.28 -9.10 47.50
CA GLY A 659 -59.44 -7.92 47.27
C GLY A 659 -58.17 -7.92 48.13
N GLN A 660 -57.06 -7.42 47.58
CA GLN A 660 -55.77 -7.36 48.28
C GLN A 660 -55.64 -6.10 49.15
N SER A 661 -54.89 -6.18 50.25
CA SER A 661 -54.70 -5.05 51.17
C SER A 661 -53.81 -3.95 50.58
N ARG A 662 -53.94 -2.73 51.09
CA ARG A 662 -53.17 -1.57 50.59
C ARG A 662 -51.66 -1.69 50.80
N GLU A 663 -51.22 -2.41 51.83
CA GLU A 663 -49.79 -2.70 52.08
C GLU A 663 -49.22 -3.67 51.05
N THR A 664 -49.90 -4.80 50.79
CA THR A 664 -49.42 -5.81 49.82
C THR A 664 -49.19 -5.21 48.43
N THR A 665 -50.06 -4.27 48.03
CA THR A 665 -49.96 -3.56 46.75
C THR A 665 -48.89 -2.46 46.75
N GLN A 666 -48.64 -1.77 47.87
CA GLN A 666 -47.52 -0.84 47.99
C GLN A 666 -46.15 -1.54 47.98
N GLU A 667 -45.99 -2.66 48.69
CA GLU A 667 -44.75 -3.44 48.66
C GLU A 667 -44.46 -3.99 47.26
N ARG A 668 -45.47 -4.51 46.57
CA ARG A 668 -45.32 -5.03 45.20
C ARG A 668 -44.89 -3.93 44.22
N ARG A 669 -45.47 -2.73 44.30
CA ARG A 669 -45.05 -1.55 43.52
C ARG A 669 -43.61 -1.13 43.84
N LYS A 670 -43.20 -1.09 45.11
CA LYS A 670 -41.80 -0.81 45.50
C LYS A 670 -40.84 -1.87 44.95
N LYS A 671 -41.25 -3.14 44.87
CA LYS A 671 -40.42 -4.25 44.36
C LYS A 671 -40.31 -4.26 42.84
N GLU A 672 -41.34 -3.84 42.12
CA GLU A 672 -41.29 -3.68 40.66
C GLU A 672 -40.49 -2.43 40.25
N ALA A 673 -40.67 -1.29 40.92
CA ALA A 673 -39.89 -0.08 40.68
C ALA A 673 -38.37 -0.31 40.83
N ASN A 674 -37.96 -1.11 41.82
CA ASN A 674 -36.55 -1.47 42.06
C ASN A 674 -36.06 -2.68 41.27
N LYS A 675 -36.87 -3.24 40.36
CA LYS A 675 -36.47 -4.41 39.56
C LYS A 675 -35.52 -4.03 38.40
N ALA A 676 -35.69 -2.82 37.85
CA ALA A 676 -34.85 -2.31 36.77
C ALA A 676 -33.44 -1.91 37.25
N THR A 677 -33.31 -1.30 38.43
CA THR A 677 -32.06 -0.71 38.94
C THR A 677 -30.97 -1.70 39.34
N ARG A 678 -31.29 -3.00 39.51
CA ARG A 678 -30.30 -4.02 39.95
C ARG A 678 -30.10 -5.22 39.02
N ALA A 679 -30.96 -5.42 38.02
CA ALA A 679 -30.92 -6.64 37.21
C ALA A 679 -29.73 -6.72 36.22
N ASN A 680 -29.28 -5.60 35.66
CA ASN A 680 -28.23 -5.60 34.61
C ASN A 680 -26.79 -5.50 35.14
N HIS A 681 -26.53 -4.80 36.26
CA HIS A 681 -25.15 -4.56 36.73
C HIS A 681 -24.38 -5.83 37.13
N ASN A 682 -25.06 -6.87 37.65
CA ASN A 682 -24.40 -8.12 38.06
C ASN A 682 -23.99 -9.04 36.91
N ARG A 683 -24.56 -8.89 35.69
CA ARG A 683 -24.14 -9.68 34.52
C ARG A 683 -22.87 -9.11 33.90
N ARG A 684 -22.79 -7.78 33.74
CA ARG A 684 -21.60 -7.09 33.18
C ARG A 684 -20.39 -7.28 34.09
N THR A 685 -20.51 -6.99 35.39
CA THR A 685 -19.41 -7.19 36.36
C THR A 685 -18.92 -8.65 36.45
N MET A 686 -19.79 -9.65 36.34
CA MET A 686 -19.37 -11.07 36.32
C MET A 686 -18.78 -11.52 34.97
N ALA A 687 -19.14 -10.87 33.85
CA ALA A 687 -18.49 -11.08 32.56
C ALA A 687 -17.10 -10.43 32.54
N ASP A 688 -16.97 -9.19 33.02
CA ASP A 688 -15.70 -8.47 33.10
C ASP A 688 -14.73 -9.18 34.05
N ARG A 689 -15.20 -9.73 35.17
CA ARG A 689 -14.40 -10.54 36.10
C ARG A 689 -13.96 -11.91 35.55
N LYS A 690 -14.59 -12.39 34.46
CA LYS A 690 -14.13 -13.57 33.70
C LYS A 690 -13.12 -13.17 32.62
N ARG A 691 -13.37 -12.07 31.89
CA ARG A 691 -12.42 -11.49 30.92
C ARG A 691 -11.11 -11.09 31.60
N SER A 692 -11.16 -10.45 32.77
CA SER A 692 -9.99 -10.10 33.57
C SER A 692 -9.22 -11.30 34.17
N LYS A 693 -9.73 -12.52 33.97
CA LYS A 693 -9.08 -13.79 34.34
C LYS A 693 -8.63 -14.60 33.12
N GLY A 694 -8.61 -13.99 31.93
CA GLY A 694 -8.10 -14.61 30.70
C GLY A 694 -9.01 -15.64 30.04
N MET A 695 -10.27 -15.78 30.49
CA MET A 695 -11.25 -16.65 29.81
C MET A 695 -12.04 -15.83 28.78
N ILE A 696 -11.56 -15.86 27.53
CA ILE A 696 -12.25 -15.34 26.35
C ILE A 696 -13.02 -16.52 25.70
N PRO A 697 -14.32 -16.39 25.38
CA PRO A 697 -15.02 -17.38 24.56
C PRO A 697 -14.52 -17.31 23.11
N SER A 698 -14.33 -18.48 22.49
CA SER A 698 -14.20 -18.65 21.03
C SER A 698 -15.44 -18.19 20.29
#